data_AF-A0A7V0PTI8-F1
#
_entry.id   AF-A0A7V0PTI8-F1
#
_cell.length_a   1.000
_cell.length_b   1.000
_cell.length_c   1.000
_cell.angle_alpha   90.00
_cell.angle_beta   90.00
_cell.angle_gamma   90.00
#
_symmetry.space_group_name_H-M   'P 1'
#
loop_
_entity.id
_entity.type
_entity.pdbx_description
1 polymer ?
#
loop_
_entity_poly.entity_id
_entity_poly.type
_entity_poly.pdbx_seq_one_letter_code
_entity_poly.pdbx_strand_id
1 'polypeptide(L)'
;MNAPRIARHRYSKIYIGLASPDSILEHSHGEVLKPETINYRSYKPEKDGLFCEKIFGPVKDYECHCGKYKSIRYKGIVCDRCGVEVTKKSVRRERMGHITLAVPVVHIWFWKSLPSKISYILGMSIKNLERIIYYEAYVVIQQGTTELKEKELIEEDEYYRIMSEQKEEGEEESKRFLALTGGEAILELLQRVDIENLSATLRAKAQVETSHQRKLELLKRLKVIEAFLPKDNGRVNKSEWVVLTVLPVIPPELRPLVPLEGGRFATSDLNDLYRRVIIRNNRLKKLMEIKAPEVILKNEKRMLQEAVDSLLDNGRKTVAVRGDGNRPLKSLSDMLKGKQGRFRQNLLGKRIDYSGRSVIVVGPELKIHECGLPKEMALELFKPFVINKLVERGLVKTVKSAKQLLERKGPEVWDILEEIIEDHPILLNRAPTLHRLGVQAFQPILVEGKAIRLHPLVCSAFNADFDGDQMAVHIPLSYEAQIEASTLMLSSHNVLSPANGKPLAIPSQDMIIGCYYVTKAKKGEKGEGKLFGSTDEVLIAYHAHVVALHARIKVRINGKIVETTVGRVIFNTIVPKNLEFINELLSKRRLEELIGIAYKNLGNYETIQFLDRLKEFGFRYAMKAGATIGIDDVEIPEEKYKMIERSTKEVEKIQQQYKRGVITDGERYNKIIDIWTGTTNAIAERMFEHLKTSQDGFNPVFMMADSGARGSKEQIRQLAGMRGLMAKPQKKMTGSTGEIIESPITANFKEGLSVLEYFISTHGARKGLADTALKTADAGYLTRRLVDVAQDVTITMVDCGTILGLRVGDLKEGEEVIEPMQDRILGRTAAEDVYDPERGTIIVEAGQIIDEDIAELISEAGLESVYIRSVLTCE
;
A
#
# COMPACT_ATOMS: atom_id res chain seq x y z
N MET A 1 -39.64 -5.50 30.99
CA MET A 1 -40.09 -5.92 29.64
C MET A 1 -39.00 -5.58 28.64
N ASN A 2 -38.21 -6.58 28.26
CA ASN A 2 -37.08 -6.44 27.35
C ASN A 2 -37.62 -6.27 25.92
N ALA A 3 -37.35 -5.10 25.31
CA ALA A 3 -37.46 -4.96 23.86
C ALA A 3 -36.57 -6.04 23.21
N PRO A 4 -37.04 -6.72 22.14
CA PRO A 4 -36.19 -7.68 21.47
C PRO A 4 -34.98 -6.92 20.92
N ARG A 5 -33.81 -7.17 21.50
CA ARG A 5 -32.53 -6.87 20.84
C ARG A 5 -32.62 -7.63 19.52
N ILE A 6 -32.78 -6.90 18.41
CA ILE A 6 -32.60 -7.46 17.07
C ILE A 6 -31.23 -8.13 17.11
N ALA A 7 -31.21 -9.47 17.17
CA ALA A 7 -30.00 -10.24 17.12
C ALA A 7 -29.29 -9.82 15.82
N ARG A 8 -28.15 -9.17 15.93
CA ARG A 8 -27.26 -9.03 14.78
C ARG A 8 -26.85 -10.46 14.42
N HIS A 9 -27.59 -11.09 13.51
CA HIS A 9 -27.24 -12.40 12.98
C HIS A 9 -25.81 -12.30 12.46
N ARG A 10 -24.88 -13.03 13.09
CA ARG A 10 -23.51 -13.18 12.61
C ARG A 10 -23.63 -13.93 11.28
N TYR A 11 -23.47 -13.21 10.17
CA TYR A 11 -23.47 -13.83 8.85
C TYR A 11 -22.10 -14.47 8.62
N SER A 12 -22.08 -15.71 8.12
CA SER A 12 -20.85 -16.42 7.73
C SER A 12 -20.58 -16.36 6.23
N LYS A 13 -21.61 -16.08 5.42
CA LYS A 13 -21.54 -16.03 3.96
C LYS A 13 -22.32 -14.82 3.43
N ILE A 14 -21.77 -14.19 2.41
CA ILE A 14 -22.42 -13.11 1.65
C ILE A 14 -22.68 -13.64 0.24
N TYR A 15 -23.84 -13.31 -0.30
CA TYR A 15 -24.24 -13.70 -1.65
C TYR A 15 -24.69 -12.47 -2.44
N ILE A 16 -24.55 -12.56 -3.76
CA ILE A 16 -25.01 -11.55 -4.70
C ILE A 16 -25.85 -12.23 -5.78
N GLY A 17 -26.98 -11.63 -6.12
CA GLY A 17 -27.93 -12.11 -7.13
C GLY A 17 -28.63 -10.93 -7.81
N LEU A 18 -29.38 -11.21 -8.87
CA LEU A 18 -30.22 -10.20 -9.51
C LEU A 18 -31.44 -9.91 -8.63
N ALA A 19 -31.83 -8.64 -8.56
CA ALA A 19 -33.04 -8.25 -7.84
C ALA A 19 -34.23 -8.30 -8.80
N SER A 20 -35.26 -9.07 -8.46
CA SER A 20 -36.53 -9.02 -9.20
C SER A 20 -37.23 -7.68 -8.95
N PRO A 21 -38.13 -7.24 -9.86
CA PRO A 21 -38.97 -6.07 -9.63
C PRO A 21 -39.74 -6.15 -8.31
N ASP A 22 -40.29 -7.33 -7.99
CA ASP A 22 -41.03 -7.57 -6.74
C ASP A 22 -40.12 -7.40 -5.52
N SER A 23 -38.90 -7.95 -5.56
CA SER A 23 -37.93 -7.78 -4.48
C SER A 23 -37.53 -6.32 -4.29
N ILE A 24 -37.43 -5.53 -5.37
CA ILE A 24 -37.17 -4.09 -5.27
C ILE A 24 -38.34 -3.37 -4.58
N LEU A 25 -39.58 -3.76 -4.89
CA LEU A 25 -40.78 -3.20 -4.25
C LEU A 25 -40.87 -3.58 -2.77
N GLU A 26 -40.56 -4.84 -2.40
CA GLU A 26 -40.52 -5.30 -1.01
C GLU A 26 -39.53 -4.51 -0.14
N HIS A 27 -38.36 -4.16 -0.68
CA HIS A 27 -37.37 -3.33 0.02
C HIS A 27 -37.76 -1.85 0.06
N SER A 28 -38.71 -1.43 -0.77
CA SER A 28 -39.10 -0.03 -0.90
C SER A 28 -40.12 0.38 0.16
N HIS A 29 -39.91 1.56 0.73
CA HIS A 29 -40.84 2.15 1.71
C HIS A 29 -41.79 3.18 1.08
N GLY A 30 -41.71 3.37 -0.24
CA GLY A 30 -42.60 4.26 -0.98
C GLY A 30 -42.04 4.68 -2.34
N GLU A 31 -42.95 5.11 -3.22
CA GLU A 31 -42.61 5.59 -4.56
C GLU A 31 -42.24 7.08 -4.54
N VAL A 32 -41.15 7.43 -5.23
CA VAL A 32 -40.75 8.83 -5.45
C VAL A 32 -41.39 9.32 -6.74
N LEU A 33 -42.38 10.20 -6.60
CA LEU A 33 -43.15 10.72 -7.74
C LEU A 33 -42.58 12.03 -8.27
N LYS A 34 -42.03 12.87 -7.41
CA LYS A 34 -41.64 14.22 -7.81
C LYS A 34 -40.13 14.48 -7.72
N PRO A 35 -39.57 15.33 -8.61
CA PRO A 35 -38.14 15.58 -8.68
C PRO A 35 -37.62 16.55 -7.60
N GLU A 36 -38.51 17.21 -6.85
CA GLU A 36 -38.12 18.20 -5.85
C GLU A 36 -37.42 17.56 -4.64
N THR A 37 -36.54 18.34 -4.01
CA THR A 37 -35.74 17.90 -2.85
C THR A 37 -36.28 18.50 -1.56
N ILE A 38 -36.06 19.80 -1.37
CA ILE A 38 -36.47 20.57 -0.21
C ILE A 38 -37.19 21.84 -0.66
N ASN A 39 -38.05 22.35 0.19
CA ASN A 39 -38.70 23.63 -0.01
C ASN A 39 -37.70 24.78 0.14
N TYR A 40 -37.64 25.69 -0.83
CA TYR A 40 -36.67 26.78 -0.83
C TYR A 40 -36.86 27.81 0.30
N ARG A 41 -38.07 27.94 0.88
CA ARG A 41 -38.34 28.87 2.00
C ARG A 41 -38.19 28.20 3.36
N SER A 42 -38.77 27.03 3.54
CA SER A 42 -38.81 26.35 4.84
C SER A 42 -37.66 25.37 5.08
N TYR A 43 -36.89 25.06 4.04
CA TYR A 43 -35.85 24.02 4.02
C TYR A 43 -36.31 22.63 4.47
N LYS A 44 -37.63 22.41 4.52
CA LYS A 44 -38.21 21.12 4.85
C LYS A 44 -38.28 20.24 3.60
N PRO A 45 -38.14 18.92 3.73
CA PRO A 45 -38.30 18.00 2.59
C PRO A 45 -39.68 18.09 1.97
N GLU A 46 -39.73 18.07 0.64
CA GLU A 46 -40.98 18.08 -0.12
C GLU A 46 -41.68 16.71 -0.06
N LYS A 47 -43.01 16.73 -0.08
CA LYS A 47 -43.84 15.52 -0.08
C LYS A 47 -43.70 14.78 -1.41
N ASP A 48 -43.49 13.47 -1.33
CA ASP A 48 -43.29 12.54 -2.46
C ASP A 48 -42.06 12.87 -3.34
N GLY A 49 -41.17 13.75 -2.84
CA GLY A 49 -39.91 14.10 -3.46
C GLY A 49 -38.72 13.23 -3.01
N LEU A 50 -37.53 13.55 -3.51
CA LEU A 50 -36.29 12.78 -3.27
C LEU A 50 -35.84 12.74 -1.81
N PHE A 51 -36.34 13.61 -0.94
CA PHE A 51 -36.00 13.64 0.50
C PHE A 51 -37.20 13.39 1.41
N CYS A 52 -38.34 12.99 0.84
CA CYS A 52 -39.64 12.83 1.51
C CYS A 52 -39.53 12.07 2.84
N GLU A 53 -40.07 12.67 3.91
CA GLU A 53 -40.07 12.06 5.24
C GLU A 53 -41.01 10.86 5.35
N LYS A 54 -42.07 10.81 4.54
CA LYS A 54 -43.00 9.67 4.51
C LYS A 54 -42.31 8.40 4.01
N ILE A 55 -41.47 8.53 2.98
CA ILE A 55 -40.77 7.40 2.34
C ILE A 55 -39.54 7.00 3.16
N PHE A 56 -38.66 7.97 3.45
CA PHE A 56 -37.35 7.67 4.04
C PHE A 56 -37.31 7.73 5.57
N GLY A 57 -38.34 8.30 6.22
CA GLY A 57 -38.39 8.50 7.68
C GLY A 57 -38.14 9.95 8.13
N PRO A 58 -38.24 10.27 9.42
CA PRO A 58 -38.26 11.64 9.93
C PRO A 58 -36.87 12.31 9.98
N VAL A 59 -36.81 13.62 9.77
CA VAL A 59 -35.53 14.40 9.82
C VAL A 59 -35.01 14.56 11.25
N LYS A 60 -35.89 14.53 12.25
CA LYS A 60 -35.57 14.64 13.67
C LYS A 60 -36.00 13.38 14.42
N ASP A 61 -35.28 13.05 15.49
CA ASP A 61 -35.59 11.88 16.30
C ASP A 61 -36.95 12.02 16.99
N TYR A 62 -37.83 11.03 16.79
CA TYR A 62 -39.15 10.94 17.40
C TYR A 62 -40.03 12.19 17.20
N GLU A 63 -39.91 12.84 16.03
CA GLU A 63 -40.75 13.97 15.63
C GLU A 63 -41.24 13.79 14.19
N CYS A 64 -42.55 13.94 13.97
CA CYS A 64 -43.14 13.93 12.63
C CYS A 64 -42.95 15.28 11.91
N HIS A 65 -43.00 15.28 10.58
CA HIS A 65 -42.80 16.47 9.73
C HIS A 65 -43.64 17.71 10.11
N CYS A 66 -44.93 17.50 10.43
CA CYS A 66 -45.85 18.58 10.80
C CYS A 66 -45.72 19.03 12.26
N GLY A 67 -45.00 18.27 13.09
CA GLY A 67 -44.82 18.54 14.51
C GLY A 67 -46.02 18.23 15.40
N LYS A 68 -47.07 17.55 14.90
CA LYS A 68 -48.22 17.11 15.71
C LYS A 68 -47.79 16.10 16.79
N TYR A 69 -47.03 15.09 16.39
CA TYR A 69 -46.46 14.10 17.30
C TYR A 69 -44.98 14.41 17.52
N LYS A 70 -44.64 14.71 18.78
CA LYS A 70 -43.28 14.97 19.28
C LYS A 70 -43.09 14.22 20.57
N SER A 71 -41.96 13.52 20.72
CA SER A 71 -41.54 12.71 21.88
C SER A 71 -41.54 11.21 21.59
N ILE A 72 -40.66 10.50 22.30
CA ILE A 72 -40.50 9.05 22.28
C ILE A 72 -41.79 8.28 22.62
N ARG A 73 -42.73 8.91 23.34
CA ARG A 73 -44.03 8.30 23.70
C ARG A 73 -44.86 7.88 22.48
N TYR A 74 -44.69 8.57 21.36
CA TYR A 74 -45.43 8.29 20.12
C TYR A 74 -44.64 7.38 19.15
N LYS A 75 -43.59 6.69 19.63
CA LYS A 75 -42.76 5.83 18.80
C LYS A 75 -43.61 4.78 18.08
N GLY A 76 -43.41 4.65 16.76
CA GLY A 76 -44.11 3.69 15.91
C GLY A 76 -45.49 4.15 15.43
N ILE A 77 -45.98 5.31 15.88
CA ILE A 77 -47.24 5.89 15.38
C ILE A 77 -46.97 6.61 14.05
N VAL A 78 -47.80 6.32 13.06
CA VAL A 78 -47.83 7.05 11.78
C VAL A 78 -48.74 8.26 11.92
N CYS A 79 -48.21 9.46 11.63
CA CYS A 79 -48.99 10.69 11.75
C CYS A 79 -50.13 10.74 10.72
N ASP A 80 -51.35 11.01 11.18
CA ASP A 80 -52.55 11.18 10.35
C ASP A 80 -52.48 12.39 9.40
N ARG A 81 -51.87 13.52 9.83
CA ARG A 81 -51.70 14.71 8.97
C ARG A 81 -50.65 14.56 7.87
N CYS A 82 -49.45 14.07 8.20
CA CYS A 82 -48.33 14.08 7.25
C CYS A 82 -47.88 12.68 6.78
N GLY A 83 -48.44 11.60 7.33
CA GLY A 83 -48.09 10.23 6.98
C GLY A 83 -46.69 9.78 7.41
N VAL A 84 -45.99 10.57 8.23
CA VAL A 84 -44.62 10.27 8.68
C VAL A 84 -44.68 9.43 9.94
N GLU A 85 -43.95 8.33 9.95
CA GLU A 85 -43.76 7.47 11.11
C GLU A 85 -42.81 8.12 12.12
N VAL A 86 -43.20 8.13 13.40
CA VAL A 86 -42.37 8.66 14.48
C VAL A 86 -41.34 7.60 14.90
N THR A 87 -40.13 7.75 14.39
CA THR A 87 -38.99 6.86 14.65
C THR A 87 -37.68 7.66 14.76
N LYS A 88 -36.54 6.98 14.89
CA LYS A 88 -35.23 7.62 14.89
C LYS A 88 -34.87 8.12 13.49
N LYS A 89 -34.14 9.22 13.38
CA LYS A 89 -33.58 9.75 12.14
C LYS A 89 -32.69 8.73 11.43
N SER A 90 -32.03 7.84 12.18
CA SER A 90 -31.10 6.83 11.65
C SER A 90 -31.71 5.96 10.55
N VAL A 91 -33.03 5.72 10.56
CA VAL A 91 -33.71 4.93 9.52
C VAL A 91 -33.62 5.58 8.14
N ARG A 92 -33.42 6.91 8.05
CA ARG A 92 -33.22 7.64 6.77
C ARG A 92 -31.95 7.25 6.03
N ARG A 93 -31.06 6.50 6.68
CA ARG A 93 -29.86 5.92 6.06
C ARG A 93 -30.09 4.50 5.55
N GLU A 94 -31.16 3.84 6.00
CA GLU A 94 -31.45 2.43 5.73
C GLU A 94 -32.60 2.26 4.74
N ARG A 95 -33.66 3.07 4.85
CA ARG A 95 -34.87 2.96 4.01
C ARG A 95 -34.59 3.35 2.57
N MET A 96 -34.99 2.49 1.64
CA MET A 96 -34.94 2.73 0.20
C MET A 96 -36.30 3.20 -0.33
N GLY A 97 -36.28 3.95 -1.43
CA GLY A 97 -37.47 4.28 -2.23
C GLY A 97 -37.40 3.57 -3.58
N HIS A 98 -38.44 3.73 -4.39
CA HIS A 98 -38.42 3.25 -5.78
C HIS A 98 -39.05 4.26 -6.74
N ILE A 99 -38.80 4.07 -8.04
CA ILE A 99 -39.44 4.79 -9.15
C ILE A 99 -39.98 3.73 -10.10
N THR A 100 -41.29 3.77 -10.38
CA THR A 100 -41.90 2.94 -11.42
C THR A 100 -41.65 3.56 -12.78
N LEU A 101 -40.88 2.88 -13.63
CA LEU A 101 -40.54 3.35 -14.96
C LEU A 101 -41.76 3.21 -15.89
N ALA A 102 -41.98 4.20 -16.75
CA ALA A 102 -43.08 4.20 -17.71
C ALA A 102 -42.88 3.14 -18.80
N VAL A 103 -41.63 2.84 -19.14
CA VAL A 103 -41.22 1.79 -20.07
C VAL A 103 -40.04 1.01 -19.48
N PRO A 104 -39.91 -0.30 -19.78
CA PRO A 104 -38.74 -1.08 -19.41
C PRO A 104 -37.44 -0.46 -19.94
N VAL A 105 -36.42 -0.39 -19.09
CA VAL A 105 -35.10 0.18 -19.40
C VAL A 105 -34.01 -0.88 -19.24
N VAL A 106 -33.16 -1.06 -20.24
CA VAL A 106 -32.12 -2.09 -20.19
C VAL A 106 -30.96 -1.63 -19.31
N HIS A 107 -30.55 -2.44 -18.34
CA HIS A 107 -29.48 -2.04 -17.41
C HIS A 107 -28.09 -2.02 -18.10
N ILE A 108 -27.42 -0.86 -18.09
CA ILE A 108 -26.16 -0.60 -18.81
C ILE A 108 -25.04 -1.63 -18.58
N TRP A 109 -24.86 -2.10 -17.34
CA TRP A 109 -23.82 -3.09 -17.01
C TRP A 109 -23.95 -4.41 -17.80
N PHE A 110 -25.16 -4.85 -18.14
CA PHE A 110 -25.35 -6.18 -18.73
C PHE A 110 -25.20 -6.21 -20.24
N TRP A 111 -25.44 -5.08 -20.93
CA TRP A 111 -25.27 -5.00 -22.39
C TRP A 111 -23.95 -4.34 -22.83
N LYS A 112 -23.41 -3.37 -22.06
CA LYS A 112 -22.20 -2.60 -22.43
C LYS A 112 -20.92 -3.09 -21.75
N SER A 113 -21.01 -3.94 -20.72
CA SER A 113 -19.81 -4.59 -20.16
C SER A 113 -19.32 -5.70 -21.08
N LEU A 114 -18.01 -5.83 -21.23
CA LEU A 114 -17.39 -6.98 -21.90
C LEU A 114 -17.09 -8.07 -20.86
N PRO A 115 -17.44 -9.35 -21.11
CA PRO A 115 -18.38 -9.83 -22.13
C PRO A 115 -19.82 -9.35 -21.88
N SER A 116 -20.60 -9.10 -22.94
CA SER A 116 -21.98 -8.58 -22.86
C SER A 116 -22.98 -9.72 -22.65
N LYS A 117 -23.64 -9.74 -21.50
CA LYS A 117 -24.43 -10.88 -21.04
C LYS A 117 -25.68 -11.04 -21.90
N ILE A 118 -26.35 -9.94 -22.23
CA ILE A 118 -27.53 -9.93 -23.11
C ILE A 118 -27.16 -10.36 -24.53
N SER A 119 -26.02 -9.91 -25.05
CA SER A 119 -25.48 -10.32 -26.36
C SER A 119 -25.24 -11.83 -26.43
N TYR A 120 -24.60 -12.41 -25.40
CA TYR A 120 -24.35 -13.85 -25.35
C TYR A 120 -25.64 -14.68 -25.18
N ILE A 121 -26.64 -14.20 -24.42
CA ILE A 121 -27.93 -14.90 -24.29
C ILE A 121 -28.66 -14.89 -25.64
N LEU A 122 -28.90 -13.71 -26.21
CA LEU A 122 -29.70 -13.55 -27.42
C LEU A 122 -28.98 -14.03 -28.69
N GLY A 123 -27.64 -14.05 -28.69
CA GLY A 123 -26.82 -14.40 -29.86
C GLY A 123 -26.66 -13.25 -30.85
N MET A 124 -26.82 -11.99 -30.39
CA MET A 124 -26.79 -10.79 -31.22
C MET A 124 -25.53 -9.97 -30.96
N SER A 125 -25.07 -9.21 -31.95
CA SER A 125 -23.92 -8.30 -31.78
C SER A 125 -24.27 -7.13 -30.84
N ILE A 126 -23.28 -6.58 -30.14
CA ILE A 126 -23.47 -5.41 -29.24
C ILE A 126 -23.99 -4.19 -30.02
N LYS A 127 -23.53 -4.00 -31.26
CA LYS A 127 -24.00 -2.91 -32.13
C LYS A 127 -25.48 -3.05 -32.46
N ASN A 128 -25.93 -4.27 -32.78
CA ASN A 128 -27.34 -4.52 -33.08
C ASN A 128 -28.21 -4.29 -31.84
N LEU A 129 -27.75 -4.71 -30.66
CA LEU A 129 -28.45 -4.41 -29.40
C LEU A 129 -28.50 -2.91 -29.11
N GLU A 130 -27.43 -2.17 -29.39
CA GLU A 130 -27.39 -0.70 -29.21
C GLU A 130 -28.42 0.00 -30.11
N ARG A 131 -28.53 -0.41 -31.38
CA ARG A 131 -29.56 0.09 -32.32
C ARG A 131 -30.99 -0.16 -31.81
N ILE A 132 -31.26 -1.34 -31.24
CA ILE A 132 -32.58 -1.68 -30.68
C ILE A 132 -32.86 -0.85 -29.41
N ILE A 133 -31.92 -0.81 -28.47
CA ILE A 133 -32.08 -0.16 -27.16
C ILE A 133 -32.30 1.36 -27.30
N TYR A 134 -31.62 2.01 -28.25
CA TYR A 134 -31.77 3.44 -28.50
C TYR A 134 -32.84 3.80 -29.55
N TYR A 135 -33.74 2.87 -29.87
CA TYR A 135 -34.90 3.09 -30.74
C TYR A 135 -34.55 3.44 -32.21
N GLU A 136 -33.41 2.96 -32.72
CA GLU A 136 -32.98 3.17 -34.11
C GLU A 136 -33.52 2.09 -35.07
N ALA A 137 -33.74 0.88 -34.58
CA ALA A 137 -34.22 -0.25 -35.37
C ALA A 137 -35.26 -1.08 -34.61
N TYR A 138 -36.10 -1.80 -35.35
CA TYR A 138 -37.02 -2.81 -34.82
C TYR A 138 -36.36 -4.19 -34.88
N VAL A 139 -36.76 -5.08 -33.99
CA VAL A 139 -36.35 -6.49 -34.01
C VAL A 139 -37.57 -7.38 -34.11
N VAL A 140 -37.50 -8.36 -35.00
CA VAL A 140 -38.56 -9.37 -35.18
C VAL A 140 -38.60 -10.28 -33.96
N ILE A 141 -39.73 -10.27 -33.27
CA ILE A 141 -40.02 -11.16 -32.15
C ILE A 141 -40.81 -12.37 -32.65
N GLN A 142 -41.72 -12.14 -33.59
CA GLN A 142 -42.56 -13.17 -34.19
C GLN A 142 -42.70 -12.92 -35.68
N GLN A 143 -42.28 -13.91 -36.47
CA GLN A 143 -42.21 -13.86 -37.93
C GLN A 143 -43.60 -13.78 -38.60
N GLY A 144 -44.63 -14.38 -38.02
CA GLY A 144 -45.96 -14.44 -38.62
C GLY A 144 -45.92 -15.04 -40.04
N THR A 145 -46.59 -14.40 -40.99
CA THR A 145 -46.61 -14.76 -42.43
C THR A 145 -45.46 -14.16 -43.26
N THR A 146 -44.52 -13.44 -42.64
CA THR A 146 -43.43 -12.78 -43.35
C THR A 146 -42.22 -13.69 -43.61
N GLU A 147 -41.37 -13.33 -44.57
CA GLU A 147 -40.11 -14.06 -44.85
C GLU A 147 -38.99 -13.78 -43.83
N LEU A 148 -39.20 -12.84 -42.89
CA LEU A 148 -38.17 -12.36 -41.97
C LEU A 148 -37.92 -13.31 -40.81
N LYS A 149 -36.65 -13.49 -40.43
CA LYS A 149 -36.28 -14.41 -39.35
C LYS A 149 -36.45 -13.76 -37.98
N GLU A 150 -36.69 -14.59 -36.96
CA GLU A 150 -36.62 -14.15 -35.56
C GLU A 150 -35.24 -13.52 -35.28
N LYS A 151 -35.22 -12.39 -34.56
CA LYS A 151 -34.02 -11.59 -34.22
C LYS A 151 -33.37 -10.86 -35.40
N GLU A 152 -34.01 -10.85 -36.56
CA GLU A 152 -33.64 -9.97 -37.67
C GLU A 152 -34.00 -8.50 -37.35
N LEU A 153 -33.16 -7.57 -37.78
CA LEU A 153 -33.37 -6.14 -37.56
C LEU A 153 -34.03 -5.52 -38.79
N ILE A 154 -35.05 -4.72 -38.55
CA ILE A 154 -35.80 -4.02 -39.59
C ILE A 154 -35.67 -2.52 -39.36
N GLU A 155 -35.50 -1.77 -40.44
CA GLU A 155 -35.52 -0.31 -40.40
C GLU A 155 -36.97 0.24 -40.34
N GLU A 156 -37.12 1.50 -39.98
CA GLU A 156 -38.44 2.08 -39.73
C GLU A 156 -39.35 2.06 -40.96
N ASP A 157 -38.82 2.39 -42.14
CA ASP A 157 -39.59 2.42 -43.39
C ASP A 157 -40.10 1.01 -43.78
N GLU A 158 -39.26 0.01 -43.60
CA GLU A 158 -39.59 -1.38 -43.89
C GLU A 158 -40.61 -1.94 -42.89
N TYR A 159 -40.52 -1.57 -41.61
CA TYR A 159 -41.52 -1.92 -40.60
C TYR A 159 -42.91 -1.38 -40.98
N TYR A 160 -43.03 -0.11 -41.37
CA TYR A 160 -44.32 0.46 -41.77
C TYR A 160 -44.86 -0.15 -43.07
N ARG A 161 -43.99 -0.48 -44.03
CA ARG A 161 -44.39 -1.21 -45.25
C ARG A 161 -45.06 -2.53 -44.89
N ILE A 162 -44.40 -3.37 -44.10
CA ILE A 162 -44.91 -4.68 -43.68
C ILE A 162 -46.21 -4.53 -42.87
N MET A 163 -46.27 -3.57 -41.95
CA MET A 163 -47.47 -3.31 -41.16
C MET A 163 -48.65 -2.80 -42.00
N SER A 164 -48.39 -2.14 -43.13
CA SER A 164 -49.43 -1.69 -44.06
C SER A 164 -49.96 -2.82 -44.95
N GLU A 165 -49.10 -3.80 -45.28
CA GLU A 165 -49.44 -4.97 -46.10
C GLU A 165 -50.27 -6.00 -45.33
N GLN A 166 -50.16 -6.07 -43.99
CA GLN A 166 -50.86 -7.04 -43.13
C GLN A 166 -52.20 -6.57 -42.56
N LYS A 167 -52.90 -5.64 -43.21
CA LYS A 167 -54.12 -4.99 -42.70
C LYS A 167 -55.44 -5.74 -42.92
N GLU A 168 -55.44 -7.07 -43.09
CA GLU A 168 -56.68 -7.85 -43.23
C GLU A 168 -57.11 -8.56 -41.94
N GLU A 169 -58.38 -8.39 -41.60
CA GLU A 169 -59.09 -8.90 -40.43
C GLU A 169 -59.31 -10.42 -40.56
N GLY A 170 -58.78 -11.22 -39.63
CA GLY A 170 -59.25 -12.61 -39.45
C GLY A 170 -58.26 -13.67 -38.95
N GLU A 171 -56.98 -13.38 -38.73
CA GLU A 171 -56.02 -14.41 -38.28
C GLU A 171 -55.87 -14.49 -36.76
N GLU A 172 -55.71 -15.72 -36.24
CA GLU A 172 -55.41 -16.02 -34.83
C GLU A 172 -54.25 -15.15 -34.31
N GLU A 173 -54.36 -14.60 -33.08
CA GLU A 173 -53.32 -13.75 -32.46
C GLU A 173 -51.92 -14.40 -32.46
N SER A 174 -51.85 -15.73 -32.52
CA SER A 174 -50.62 -16.52 -32.60
C SER A 174 -49.88 -16.48 -33.94
N LYS A 175 -50.45 -15.89 -35.01
CA LYS A 175 -49.81 -15.80 -36.34
C LYS A 175 -49.51 -14.38 -36.80
N ARG A 176 -49.81 -13.37 -35.99
CA ARG A 176 -49.55 -11.97 -36.32
C ARG A 176 -48.05 -11.66 -36.29
N PHE A 177 -47.57 -10.93 -37.29
CA PHE A 177 -46.21 -10.36 -37.28
C PHE A 177 -46.04 -9.39 -36.10
N LEU A 178 -44.99 -9.58 -35.30
CA LEU A 178 -44.65 -8.72 -34.17
C LEU A 178 -43.18 -8.33 -34.23
N ALA A 179 -42.92 -7.03 -34.42
CA ALA A 179 -41.61 -6.44 -34.25
C ALA A 179 -41.69 -5.28 -33.24
N LEU A 180 -40.82 -5.28 -32.25
CA LEU A 180 -40.75 -4.25 -31.21
C LEU A 180 -39.39 -3.55 -31.24
N THR A 181 -39.27 -2.46 -30.49
CA THR A 181 -38.01 -1.73 -30.31
C THR A 181 -37.81 -1.31 -28.84
N GLY A 182 -36.59 -0.92 -28.47
CA GLY A 182 -36.25 -0.48 -27.13
C GLY A 182 -36.15 -1.59 -26.08
N GLY A 183 -36.30 -1.20 -24.81
CA GLY A 183 -36.22 -2.14 -23.68
C GLY A 183 -37.38 -3.15 -23.63
N GLU A 184 -38.54 -2.81 -24.17
CA GLU A 184 -39.70 -3.71 -24.32
C GLU A 184 -39.35 -4.89 -25.22
N ALA A 185 -38.67 -4.63 -26.35
CA ALA A 185 -38.24 -5.68 -27.28
C ALA A 185 -37.24 -6.64 -26.63
N ILE A 186 -36.26 -6.10 -25.90
CA ILE A 186 -35.25 -6.92 -25.22
C ILE A 186 -35.88 -7.75 -24.10
N LEU A 187 -36.86 -7.20 -23.37
CA LEU A 187 -37.57 -7.92 -22.32
C LEU A 187 -38.30 -9.15 -22.88
N GLU A 188 -39.10 -8.95 -23.93
CA GLU A 188 -39.87 -10.00 -24.60
C GLU A 188 -38.96 -11.08 -25.21
N LEU A 189 -37.86 -10.67 -25.87
CA LEU A 189 -36.87 -11.60 -26.40
C LEU A 189 -36.23 -12.45 -25.30
N LEU A 190 -35.92 -11.86 -24.14
CA LEU A 190 -35.31 -12.59 -23.02
C LEU A 190 -36.28 -13.56 -22.34
N GLN A 191 -37.57 -13.22 -22.28
CA GLN A 191 -38.62 -14.08 -21.73
C GLN A 191 -38.88 -15.32 -22.60
N ARG A 192 -38.70 -15.21 -23.92
CA ARG A 192 -38.87 -16.34 -24.87
C ARG A 192 -37.69 -17.30 -24.91
N VAL A 193 -36.52 -16.94 -24.36
CA VAL A 193 -35.35 -17.81 -24.37
C VAL A 193 -35.44 -18.86 -23.28
N ASP A 194 -35.54 -20.13 -23.70
CA ASP A 194 -35.29 -21.27 -22.83
C ASP A 194 -33.79 -21.49 -22.63
N ILE A 195 -33.30 -21.15 -21.43
CA ILE A 195 -31.89 -21.22 -21.03
C ILE A 195 -31.41 -22.68 -20.96
N GLU A 196 -32.27 -23.62 -20.54
CA GLU A 196 -31.92 -25.03 -20.38
C GLU A 196 -31.69 -25.69 -21.75
N ASN A 197 -32.63 -25.49 -22.67
CA ASN A 197 -32.53 -26.01 -24.02
C ASN A 197 -31.37 -25.34 -24.80
N LEU A 198 -31.17 -24.04 -24.63
CA LEU A 198 -30.06 -23.32 -25.26
C LEU A 198 -28.70 -23.82 -24.76
N SER A 199 -28.56 -24.13 -23.47
CA SER A 199 -27.36 -24.73 -22.88
C SER A 199 -27.06 -26.10 -23.52
N ALA A 200 -28.06 -26.98 -23.59
CA ALA A 200 -27.92 -28.30 -24.21
C ALA A 200 -27.49 -28.20 -25.69
N THR A 201 -28.13 -27.31 -26.44
CA THR A 201 -27.83 -27.06 -27.86
C THR A 201 -26.40 -26.54 -28.04
N LEU A 202 -25.95 -25.59 -27.22
CA LEU A 202 -24.60 -25.05 -27.31
C LEU A 202 -23.53 -26.06 -26.92
N ARG A 203 -23.81 -26.93 -25.95
CA ARG A 203 -22.91 -28.02 -25.55
C ARG A 203 -22.72 -29.02 -26.70
N ALA A 204 -23.80 -29.42 -27.36
CA ALA A 204 -23.74 -30.29 -28.53
C ALA A 204 -22.96 -29.63 -29.69
N LYS A 205 -23.23 -28.36 -30.00
CA LYS A 205 -22.50 -27.60 -31.03
C LYS A 205 -21.01 -27.48 -30.72
N ALA A 206 -20.63 -27.23 -29.47
CA ALA A 206 -19.24 -27.09 -29.06
C ALA A 206 -18.44 -28.41 -29.14
N GLN A 207 -19.12 -29.57 -29.08
CA GLN A 207 -18.49 -30.89 -29.26
C GLN A 207 -18.21 -31.19 -30.74
N VAL A 208 -19.14 -30.81 -31.63
CA VAL A 208 -19.04 -31.06 -33.09
C VAL A 208 -18.13 -30.05 -33.79
N GLU A 209 -18.04 -28.82 -33.28
CA GLU A 209 -17.28 -27.73 -33.92
C GLU A 209 -15.76 -28.03 -33.93
N THR A 210 -15.19 -28.05 -35.14
CA THR A 210 -13.77 -28.35 -35.38
C THR A 210 -12.88 -27.11 -35.32
N SER A 211 -13.44 -25.91 -35.59
CA SER A 211 -12.69 -24.66 -35.53
C SER A 211 -12.40 -24.23 -34.09
N HIS A 212 -11.11 -24.09 -33.75
CA HIS A 212 -10.67 -23.65 -32.42
C HIS A 212 -11.28 -22.30 -31.99
N GLN A 213 -11.33 -21.32 -32.90
CA GLN A 213 -11.86 -19.98 -32.60
C GLN A 213 -13.38 -20.02 -32.32
N ARG A 214 -14.15 -20.70 -33.18
CA ARG A 214 -15.61 -20.83 -33.01
C ARG A 214 -15.96 -21.64 -31.77
N LYS A 215 -15.20 -22.69 -31.49
CA LYS A 215 -15.33 -23.48 -30.26
C LYS A 215 -15.09 -22.63 -29.01
N LEU A 216 -14.06 -21.78 -28.99
CA LEU A 216 -13.82 -20.85 -27.88
C LEU A 216 -14.96 -19.82 -27.71
N GLU A 217 -15.54 -19.31 -28.79
CA GLU A 217 -16.69 -18.40 -28.73
C GLU A 217 -17.95 -19.10 -28.19
N LEU A 218 -18.23 -20.33 -28.63
CA LEU A 218 -19.31 -21.16 -28.11
C LEU A 218 -19.13 -21.47 -26.63
N LEU A 219 -17.91 -21.81 -26.19
CA LEU A 219 -17.59 -22.04 -24.77
C LEU A 219 -17.77 -20.79 -23.91
N LYS A 220 -17.35 -19.61 -24.41
CA LYS A 220 -17.61 -18.33 -23.74
C LYS A 220 -19.11 -18.05 -23.59
N ARG A 221 -19.90 -18.34 -24.63
CA ARG A 221 -21.35 -18.21 -24.62
C ARG A 221 -22.01 -19.17 -23.63
N LEU A 222 -21.63 -20.44 -23.68
CA LEU A 222 -22.11 -21.49 -22.79
C LEU A 222 -21.85 -21.13 -21.32
N LYS A 223 -20.65 -20.64 -21.00
CA LYS A 223 -20.29 -20.21 -19.64
C LYS A 223 -21.21 -19.12 -19.07
N VAL A 224 -21.70 -18.20 -19.92
CA VAL A 224 -22.65 -17.16 -19.48
C VAL A 224 -24.03 -17.77 -19.22
N ILE A 225 -24.49 -18.65 -20.10
CA ILE A 225 -25.81 -19.29 -20.01
C ILE A 225 -25.88 -20.24 -18.82
N GLU A 226 -24.84 -21.05 -18.59
CA GLU A 226 -24.73 -21.91 -17.42
C GLU A 226 -24.75 -21.13 -16.09
N ALA A 227 -24.34 -19.86 -16.09
CA ALA A 227 -24.42 -19.02 -14.89
C ALA A 227 -25.85 -18.60 -14.52
N PHE A 228 -26.80 -18.63 -15.48
CA PHE A 228 -28.22 -18.34 -15.25
C PHE A 228 -29.05 -19.58 -14.92
N LEU A 229 -28.51 -20.79 -15.13
CA LEU A 229 -29.20 -22.01 -14.73
C LEU A 229 -29.42 -22.02 -13.21
N PRO A 230 -30.59 -22.50 -12.74
CA PRO A 230 -30.87 -22.63 -11.33
C PRO A 230 -29.83 -23.56 -10.70
N LYS A 231 -29.13 -23.05 -9.67
CA LYS A 231 -28.23 -23.87 -8.84
C LYS A 231 -29.04 -24.44 -7.68
N ASP A 232 -28.64 -25.61 -7.17
CA ASP A 232 -29.29 -26.38 -6.08
C ASP A 232 -29.64 -25.59 -4.80
N ASN A 233 -29.17 -24.35 -4.67
CA ASN A 233 -29.39 -23.46 -3.53
C ASN A 233 -30.77 -22.76 -3.54
N GLY A 234 -31.71 -23.14 -4.41
CA GLY A 234 -33.09 -22.61 -4.45
C GLY A 234 -33.21 -21.13 -4.87
N ARG A 235 -32.16 -20.55 -5.48
CA ARG A 235 -32.14 -19.15 -5.89
C ARG A 235 -32.18 -19.04 -7.40
N VAL A 236 -33.26 -18.46 -7.90
CA VAL A 236 -33.52 -18.30 -9.33
C VAL A 236 -33.04 -16.91 -9.75
N ASN A 237 -32.22 -16.83 -10.78
CA ASN A 237 -31.95 -15.59 -11.51
C ASN A 237 -32.60 -15.74 -12.88
N LYS A 238 -33.64 -14.97 -13.16
CA LYS A 238 -34.25 -14.98 -14.48
C LYS A 238 -33.52 -14.02 -15.42
N SER A 239 -33.41 -14.37 -16.69
CA SER A 239 -32.69 -13.59 -17.71
C SER A 239 -33.30 -12.20 -17.89
N GLU A 240 -34.62 -12.09 -17.78
CA GLU A 240 -35.37 -10.85 -17.97
C GLU A 240 -35.13 -9.78 -16.89
N TRP A 241 -34.66 -10.15 -15.69
CA TRP A 241 -34.42 -9.20 -14.58
C TRP A 241 -33.28 -8.21 -14.84
N VAL A 242 -32.51 -8.40 -15.92
CA VAL A 242 -31.53 -7.40 -16.40
C VAL A 242 -32.19 -6.17 -17.03
N VAL A 243 -33.49 -6.26 -17.37
CA VAL A 243 -34.30 -5.14 -17.83
C VAL A 243 -35.10 -4.59 -16.64
N LEU A 244 -34.89 -3.32 -16.34
CA LEU A 244 -35.48 -2.64 -15.19
C LEU A 244 -36.87 -2.13 -15.54
N THR A 245 -37.87 -2.59 -14.80
CA THR A 245 -39.22 -2.00 -14.76
C THR A 245 -39.38 -1.07 -13.56
N VAL A 246 -38.70 -1.39 -12.45
CA VAL A 246 -38.67 -0.61 -11.22
C VAL A 246 -37.22 -0.25 -10.89
N LEU A 247 -36.97 1.03 -10.63
CA LEU A 247 -35.64 1.54 -10.29
C LEU A 247 -35.56 1.91 -8.81
N PRO A 248 -34.64 1.31 -8.01
CA PRO A 248 -34.46 1.68 -6.61
C PRO A 248 -33.82 3.06 -6.46
N VAL A 249 -34.27 3.79 -5.44
CA VAL A 249 -33.72 5.09 -5.02
C VAL A 249 -32.97 4.92 -3.71
N ILE A 250 -31.67 5.26 -3.71
CA ILE A 250 -30.85 5.13 -2.52
C ILE A 250 -31.32 6.10 -1.40
N PRO A 251 -31.08 5.75 -0.13
CA PRO A 251 -31.43 6.58 1.02
C PRO A 251 -30.81 8.00 0.95
N PRO A 252 -31.52 9.06 1.39
CA PRO A 252 -31.08 10.45 1.28
C PRO A 252 -29.81 10.76 2.08
N GLU A 253 -29.55 10.08 3.20
CA GLU A 253 -28.31 10.27 3.98
C GLU A 253 -27.05 9.78 3.24
N LEU A 254 -27.20 8.94 2.21
CA LEU A 254 -26.10 8.53 1.32
C LEU A 254 -25.87 9.52 0.15
N ARG A 255 -26.81 10.44 -0.06
CA ARG A 255 -26.78 11.51 -1.07
C ARG A 255 -27.22 12.85 -0.46
N PRO A 256 -26.52 13.33 0.59
CA PRO A 256 -27.00 14.42 1.42
C PRO A 256 -27.05 15.74 0.66
N LEU A 257 -27.88 16.64 1.17
CA LEU A 257 -27.95 18.04 0.79
C LEU A 257 -27.64 18.83 2.06
N VAL A 258 -26.41 19.34 2.15
CA VAL A 258 -25.88 19.95 3.38
C VAL A 258 -25.85 21.47 3.21
N PRO A 259 -26.46 22.25 4.12
CA PRO A 259 -26.31 23.70 4.11
C PRO A 259 -24.87 24.07 4.44
N LEU A 260 -24.29 24.97 3.65
CA LEU A 260 -23.00 25.61 3.90
C LEU A 260 -23.22 27.01 4.47
N GLU A 261 -22.17 27.57 5.08
CA GLU A 261 -22.15 28.97 5.51
C GLU A 261 -22.44 29.89 4.31
N GLY A 262 -23.29 30.92 4.52
CA GLY A 262 -23.73 31.83 3.46
C GLY A 262 -24.96 31.38 2.66
N GLY A 263 -25.75 30.43 3.17
CA GLY A 263 -27.05 30.05 2.59
C GLY A 263 -26.96 29.21 1.30
N ARG A 264 -25.75 28.75 0.94
CA ARG A 264 -25.52 27.82 -0.17
C ARG A 264 -25.75 26.39 0.29
N PHE A 265 -26.01 25.49 -0.67
CA PHE A 265 -26.17 24.06 -0.40
C PHE A 265 -25.15 23.25 -1.20
N ALA A 266 -24.48 22.32 -0.52
CA ALA A 266 -23.70 21.29 -1.18
C ALA A 266 -24.62 20.11 -1.51
N THR A 267 -24.74 19.79 -2.80
CA THR A 267 -25.55 18.67 -3.29
C THR A 267 -24.67 17.53 -3.77
N SER A 268 -25.10 16.29 -3.51
CA SER A 268 -24.52 15.12 -4.19
C SER A 268 -24.96 15.07 -5.65
N ASP A 269 -24.01 14.79 -6.56
CA ASP A 269 -24.25 14.60 -8.01
C ASP A 269 -25.37 13.59 -8.33
N LEU A 270 -25.56 12.59 -7.47
CA LEU A 270 -26.63 11.60 -7.64
C LEU A 270 -28.02 12.23 -7.60
N ASN A 271 -28.22 13.28 -6.81
CA ASN A 271 -29.52 13.95 -6.76
C ASN A 271 -29.89 14.56 -8.11
N ASP A 272 -28.92 15.09 -8.85
CA ASP A 272 -29.16 15.65 -10.18
C ASP A 272 -29.45 14.55 -11.21
N LEU A 273 -28.76 13.42 -11.12
CA LEU A 273 -29.02 12.25 -11.97
C LEU A 273 -30.42 11.65 -11.70
N TYR A 274 -30.80 11.45 -10.44
CA TYR A 274 -32.15 11.02 -10.07
C TYR A 274 -33.22 12.01 -10.53
N ARG A 275 -32.96 13.31 -10.37
CA ARG A 275 -33.88 14.36 -10.82
C ARG A 275 -34.15 14.27 -12.31
N ARG A 276 -33.11 14.06 -13.12
CA ARG A 276 -33.25 13.88 -14.58
C ARG A 276 -34.11 12.66 -14.91
N VAL A 277 -33.87 11.52 -14.25
CA VAL A 277 -34.68 10.30 -14.46
C VAL A 277 -36.15 10.55 -14.15
N ILE A 278 -36.47 11.17 -13.00
CA ILE A 278 -37.86 11.44 -12.59
C ILE A 278 -38.55 12.41 -13.56
N ILE A 279 -37.88 13.49 -13.97
CA ILE A 279 -38.43 14.47 -14.91
C ILE A 279 -38.77 13.80 -16.25
N ARG A 280 -37.85 12.98 -16.78
CA ARG A 280 -38.04 12.28 -18.06
C ARG A 280 -39.15 11.23 -17.96
N ASN A 281 -39.16 10.45 -16.88
CA ASN A 281 -40.19 9.43 -16.64
C ASN A 281 -41.59 10.06 -16.54
N ASN A 282 -41.74 11.13 -15.77
CA ASN A 282 -43.03 11.83 -15.62
C ASN A 282 -43.49 12.50 -16.91
N ARG A 283 -42.56 13.06 -17.69
CA ARG A 283 -42.86 13.63 -19.00
C ARG A 283 -43.36 12.55 -19.96
N LEU A 284 -42.70 11.38 -19.98
CA LEU A 284 -43.11 10.25 -20.79
C LEU A 284 -44.51 9.73 -20.40
N LYS A 285 -44.80 9.56 -19.10
CA LYS A 285 -46.16 9.19 -18.63
C LYS A 285 -47.23 10.15 -19.15
N LYS A 286 -47.01 11.46 -19.04
CA LYS A 286 -47.94 12.48 -19.56
C LYS A 286 -48.10 12.42 -21.08
N LEU A 287 -47.02 12.19 -21.82
CA LEU A 287 -47.08 12.06 -23.28
C LEU A 287 -47.86 10.82 -23.71
N MET A 288 -47.77 9.72 -22.96
CA MET A 288 -48.56 8.51 -23.21
C MET A 288 -50.05 8.73 -22.89
N GLU A 289 -50.38 9.43 -21.80
CA GLU A 289 -51.76 9.79 -21.45
C GLU A 289 -52.44 10.65 -22.53
N ILE A 290 -51.68 11.59 -23.12
CA ILE A 290 -52.17 12.49 -24.18
C ILE A 290 -52.14 11.80 -25.57
N LYS A 291 -51.65 10.55 -25.66
CA LYS A 291 -51.46 9.81 -26.93
C LYS A 291 -50.67 10.63 -27.96
N ALA A 292 -49.53 11.20 -27.53
CA ALA A 292 -48.64 11.96 -28.40
C ALA A 292 -48.10 11.11 -29.59
N PRO A 293 -47.72 11.74 -30.71
CA PRO A 293 -47.14 11.04 -31.86
C PRO A 293 -45.93 10.15 -31.51
N GLU A 294 -45.78 9.02 -32.21
CA GLU A 294 -44.74 8.02 -31.92
C GLU A 294 -43.31 8.56 -31.96
N VAL A 295 -43.01 9.50 -32.86
CA VAL A 295 -41.67 10.13 -32.96
C VAL A 295 -41.28 10.82 -31.65
N ILE A 296 -42.23 11.52 -31.02
CA ILE A 296 -42.00 12.22 -29.74
C ILE A 296 -41.84 11.19 -28.61
N LEU A 297 -42.66 10.14 -28.61
CA LEU A 297 -42.58 9.05 -27.64
C LEU A 297 -41.24 8.32 -27.73
N LYS A 298 -40.78 7.94 -28.94
CA LYS A 298 -39.48 7.30 -29.17
C LYS A 298 -38.33 8.14 -28.63
N ASN A 299 -38.33 9.43 -28.92
CA ASN A 299 -37.29 10.33 -28.40
C ASN A 299 -37.30 10.40 -26.87
N GLU A 300 -38.47 10.53 -26.23
CA GLU A 300 -38.53 10.59 -24.76
C GLU A 300 -38.20 9.23 -24.11
N LYS A 301 -38.57 8.09 -24.72
CA LYS A 301 -38.13 6.74 -24.30
C LYS A 301 -36.61 6.61 -24.38
N ARG A 302 -35.98 7.06 -25.48
CA ARG A 302 -34.51 7.12 -25.64
C ARG A 302 -33.85 7.99 -24.56
N MET A 303 -34.40 9.18 -24.31
CA MET A 303 -33.87 10.09 -23.27
C MET A 303 -33.99 9.50 -21.86
N LEU A 304 -35.03 8.70 -21.58
CA LEU A 304 -35.17 7.99 -20.31
C LEU A 304 -34.10 6.89 -20.16
N GLN A 305 -33.88 6.05 -21.18
CA GLN A 305 -32.81 5.06 -21.21
C GLN A 305 -31.45 5.72 -20.92
N GLU A 306 -31.16 6.83 -21.62
CA GLU A 306 -29.94 7.60 -21.44
C GLU A 306 -29.75 8.21 -20.04
N ALA A 307 -30.84 8.64 -19.41
CA ALA A 307 -30.82 9.20 -18.06
C ALA A 307 -30.52 8.11 -17.02
N VAL A 308 -31.14 6.93 -17.16
CA VAL A 308 -30.88 5.79 -16.27
C VAL A 308 -29.47 5.26 -16.45
N ASP A 309 -28.98 5.17 -17.69
CA ASP A 309 -27.59 4.83 -18.00
C ASP A 309 -26.60 5.77 -17.31
N SER A 310 -26.90 7.08 -17.31
CA SER A 310 -26.05 8.09 -16.66
C SER A 310 -26.07 8.00 -15.14
N LEU A 311 -27.21 7.61 -14.54
CA LEU A 311 -27.31 7.35 -13.10
C LEU A 311 -26.49 6.13 -12.67
N LEU A 312 -26.57 5.04 -13.44
CA LEU A 312 -25.90 3.78 -13.13
C LEU A 312 -24.39 3.84 -13.43
N ASP A 313 -24.00 4.23 -14.64
CA ASP A 313 -22.59 4.33 -15.05
C ASP A 313 -22.38 5.40 -16.14
N ASN A 314 -22.21 6.65 -15.71
CA ASN A 314 -21.99 7.81 -16.60
C ASN A 314 -20.71 7.67 -17.44
N GLY A 315 -19.70 6.96 -16.94
CA GLY A 315 -18.40 6.82 -17.61
C GLY A 315 -18.39 5.87 -18.81
N ARG A 316 -19.42 5.02 -18.97
CA ARG A 316 -19.53 4.10 -20.12
C ARG A 316 -20.25 4.70 -21.33
N LYS A 317 -20.84 5.88 -21.20
CA LYS A 317 -21.41 6.61 -22.33
C LYS A 317 -20.31 7.28 -23.15
N THR A 318 -20.54 7.46 -24.45
CA THR A 318 -19.61 8.15 -25.36
C THR A 318 -19.37 9.59 -24.93
N VAL A 319 -20.42 10.26 -24.44
CA VAL A 319 -20.33 11.60 -23.84
C VAL A 319 -20.95 11.55 -22.45
N ALA A 320 -20.10 11.73 -21.44
CA ALA A 320 -20.55 11.79 -20.05
C ALA A 320 -21.35 13.06 -19.79
N VAL A 321 -22.43 12.93 -19.02
CA VAL A 321 -23.24 14.05 -18.58
C VAL A 321 -22.45 14.91 -17.60
N ARG A 322 -22.43 16.23 -17.85
CA ARG A 322 -21.71 17.22 -17.06
C ARG A 322 -22.68 18.10 -16.26
N GLY A 323 -22.19 18.61 -15.12
CA GLY A 323 -22.90 19.59 -14.29
C GLY A 323 -22.41 21.02 -14.54
N ASP A 324 -22.84 21.96 -13.70
CA ASP A 324 -22.61 23.41 -13.85
C ASP A 324 -21.13 23.84 -13.85
N GLY A 325 -20.22 22.99 -13.39
CA GLY A 325 -18.77 23.20 -13.43
C GLY A 325 -18.04 22.51 -14.59
N ASN A 326 -18.75 22.08 -15.63
CA ASN A 326 -18.22 21.31 -16.77
C ASN A 326 -17.48 20.01 -16.38
N ARG A 327 -17.64 19.56 -15.13
CA ARG A 327 -17.15 18.27 -14.63
C ARG A 327 -18.18 17.17 -14.89
N PRO A 328 -17.76 15.93 -15.22
CA PRO A 328 -18.69 14.81 -15.32
C PRO A 328 -19.30 14.54 -13.94
N LEU A 329 -20.61 14.29 -13.90
CA LEU A 329 -21.32 13.91 -12.68
C LEU A 329 -20.91 12.49 -12.26
N LYS A 330 -20.66 12.29 -10.96
CA LYS A 330 -20.35 10.97 -10.40
C LYS A 330 -21.60 10.09 -10.36
N SER A 331 -21.54 8.94 -11.04
CA SER A 331 -22.59 7.91 -11.03
C SER A 331 -22.48 6.95 -9.84
N LEU A 332 -23.45 6.06 -9.68
CA LEU A 332 -23.42 5.01 -8.65
C LEU A 332 -22.17 4.12 -8.79
N SER A 333 -21.79 3.76 -10.03
CA SER A 333 -20.57 3.00 -10.30
C SER A 333 -19.31 3.74 -9.88
N ASP A 334 -19.22 5.05 -10.15
CA ASP A 334 -18.06 5.89 -9.80
C ASP A 334 -17.87 6.05 -8.29
N MET A 335 -18.95 5.96 -7.51
CA MET A 335 -18.86 5.97 -6.05
C MET A 335 -18.25 4.69 -5.48
N LEU A 336 -18.34 3.56 -6.20
CA LEU A 336 -17.77 2.29 -5.77
C LEU A 336 -16.32 2.13 -6.25
N LYS A 337 -16.03 2.50 -7.50
CA LYS A 337 -14.72 2.23 -8.16
C LYS A 337 -13.70 3.37 -7.97
N GLY A 338 -12.43 3.05 -8.21
CA GLY A 338 -11.33 4.03 -8.22
C GLY A 338 -10.70 4.29 -6.85
N LYS A 339 -9.68 5.18 -6.82
CA LYS A 339 -8.92 5.51 -5.59
C LYS A 339 -9.78 6.27 -4.57
N GLN A 340 -10.67 7.13 -5.05
CA GLN A 340 -11.67 7.84 -4.23
C GLN A 340 -12.98 7.05 -4.05
N GLY A 341 -13.05 5.83 -4.57
CA GLY A 341 -14.22 4.97 -4.42
C GLY A 341 -14.31 4.36 -3.03
N ARG A 342 -15.51 3.91 -2.66
CA ARG A 342 -15.83 3.34 -1.34
C ARG A 342 -14.87 2.23 -0.90
N PHE A 343 -14.53 1.28 -1.78
CA PHE A 343 -13.70 0.12 -1.42
C PHE A 343 -12.28 0.53 -0.99
N ARG A 344 -11.63 1.41 -1.76
CA ARG A 344 -10.25 1.84 -1.45
C ARG A 344 -10.20 2.92 -0.38
N GLN A 345 -11.02 3.96 -0.49
CA GLN A 345 -10.88 5.14 0.36
C GLN A 345 -11.53 4.98 1.73
N ASN A 346 -12.64 4.24 1.85
CA ASN A 346 -13.45 4.23 3.07
C ASN A 346 -13.49 2.86 3.78
N LEU A 347 -13.40 1.76 3.04
CA LEU A 347 -13.38 0.43 3.65
C LEU A 347 -11.98 0.07 4.15
N LEU A 348 -10.96 0.26 3.30
CA LEU A 348 -9.55 0.05 3.66
C LEU A 348 -8.95 1.29 4.32
N GLY A 349 -9.16 2.48 3.74
CA GLY A 349 -8.81 3.74 4.38
C GLY A 349 -9.85 4.14 5.43
N LYS A 350 -9.53 4.05 6.71
CA LYS A 350 -10.40 4.60 7.76
C LYS A 350 -9.63 5.60 8.59
N ARG A 351 -10.29 6.72 8.88
CA ARG A 351 -9.85 7.58 9.97
C ARG A 351 -10.27 6.90 11.27
N ILE A 352 -9.34 6.84 12.20
CA ILE A 352 -9.49 6.11 13.45
C ILE A 352 -9.37 7.14 14.58
N ASP A 353 -10.28 7.05 15.55
CA ASP A 353 -10.19 7.83 16.79
C ASP A 353 -9.02 7.32 17.66
N TYR A 354 -8.72 7.98 18.78
CA TYR A 354 -7.60 7.60 19.67
C TYR A 354 -6.25 7.52 18.95
N SER A 355 -6.05 8.45 18.02
CA SER A 355 -4.81 8.60 17.28
C SER A 355 -4.30 10.04 17.35
N GLY A 356 -2.97 10.18 17.30
CA GLY A 356 -2.27 11.46 17.34
C GLY A 356 -1.13 11.49 16.34
N ARG A 357 -0.58 12.66 16.04
CA ARG A 357 0.63 12.79 15.23
C ARG A 357 1.47 13.95 15.74
N SER A 358 2.78 13.76 15.80
CA SER A 358 3.72 14.85 16.04
C SER A 358 5.07 14.58 15.36
N VAL A 359 5.91 15.61 15.35
CA VAL A 359 7.30 15.53 14.90
C VAL A 359 8.08 14.64 15.86
N ILE A 360 8.98 13.84 15.30
CA ILE A 360 9.88 12.99 16.08
C ILE A 360 11.20 13.71 16.37
N VAL A 361 11.74 13.46 17.56
CA VAL A 361 13.07 13.89 17.97
C VAL A 361 13.81 12.71 18.60
N VAL A 362 15.13 12.81 18.67
CA VAL A 362 15.96 11.75 19.24
C VAL A 362 15.77 11.65 20.75
N GLY A 363 15.63 10.44 21.28
CA GLY A 363 15.64 10.13 22.72
C GLY A 363 16.73 9.13 23.05
N PRO A 364 18.01 9.53 23.12
CA PRO A 364 19.13 8.61 23.34
C PRO A 364 19.07 7.90 24.71
N GLU A 365 18.46 8.52 25.71
CA GLU A 365 18.28 8.01 27.07
C GLU A 365 17.23 6.89 27.20
N LEU A 366 16.34 6.75 26.21
CA LEU A 366 15.29 5.74 26.22
C LEU A 366 15.87 4.35 26.03
N LYS A 367 15.21 3.30 26.53
CA LYS A 367 15.51 1.92 26.14
C LYS A 367 14.85 1.57 24.80
N ILE A 368 15.25 0.46 24.18
CA ILE A 368 14.74 0.10 22.85
C ILE A 368 13.20 -0.04 22.80
N HIS A 369 12.58 -0.51 23.89
CA HIS A 369 11.14 -0.74 24.02
C HIS A 369 10.34 0.48 24.47
N GLU A 370 11.01 1.59 24.78
CA GLU A 370 10.38 2.80 25.30
C GLU A 370 10.27 3.87 24.21
N CYS A 371 9.25 4.74 24.33
CA CYS A 371 9.17 5.96 23.54
C CYS A 371 8.71 7.14 24.39
N GLY A 372 9.19 8.35 24.10
CA GLY A 372 8.72 9.54 24.78
C GLY A 372 7.43 10.07 24.17
N LEU A 373 6.34 10.07 24.94
CA LEU A 373 5.04 10.61 24.55
C LEU A 373 4.79 11.97 25.23
N PRO A 374 4.49 13.04 24.48
CA PRO A 374 4.16 14.35 25.05
C PRO A 374 2.97 14.29 26.01
N LYS A 375 3.12 14.89 27.19
CA LYS A 375 2.06 14.95 28.23
C LYS A 375 0.70 15.44 27.70
N GLU A 376 0.69 16.50 26.89
CA GLU A 376 -0.57 17.02 26.33
C GLU A 376 -1.23 16.04 25.35
N MET A 377 -0.43 15.34 24.56
CA MET A 377 -0.92 14.34 23.62
C MET A 377 -1.46 13.13 24.38
N ALA A 378 -0.70 12.63 25.36
CA ALA A 378 -1.10 11.51 26.21
C ALA A 378 -2.43 11.80 26.92
N LEU A 379 -2.60 13.00 27.48
CA LEU A 379 -3.83 13.38 28.17
C LEU A 379 -5.08 13.34 27.27
N GLU A 380 -4.98 13.81 26.02
CA GLU A 380 -6.13 13.78 25.10
C GLU A 380 -6.41 12.37 24.57
N LEU A 381 -5.35 11.60 24.32
CA LEU A 381 -5.40 10.21 23.88
C LEU A 381 -6.04 9.29 24.94
N PHE A 382 -5.61 9.40 26.20
CA PHE A 382 -6.09 8.57 27.32
C PHE A 382 -7.27 9.18 28.09
N LYS A 383 -7.86 10.25 27.58
CA LYS A 383 -8.90 11.04 28.27
C LYS A 383 -10.03 10.21 28.88
N PRO A 384 -10.64 9.22 28.19
CA PRO A 384 -11.72 8.42 28.80
C PRO A 384 -11.23 7.54 29.95
N PHE A 385 -9.99 7.01 29.87
CA PHE A 385 -9.40 6.18 30.92
C PHE A 385 -9.14 7.01 32.18
N VAL A 386 -8.57 8.20 32.01
CA VAL A 386 -8.34 9.16 33.11
C VAL A 386 -9.67 9.53 33.79
N ILE A 387 -10.71 9.85 33.01
CA ILE A 387 -12.05 10.17 33.54
C ILE A 387 -12.61 8.99 34.36
N ASN A 388 -12.46 7.76 33.86
CA ASN A 388 -12.95 6.58 34.57
C ASN A 388 -12.22 6.37 35.90
N LYS A 389 -10.89 6.46 35.88
CA LYS A 389 -10.04 6.26 37.07
C LYS A 389 -10.28 7.34 38.14
N LEU A 390 -10.50 8.59 37.74
CA LEU A 390 -10.87 9.69 38.64
C LEU A 390 -12.19 9.44 39.38
N VAL A 391 -13.18 8.84 38.70
CA VAL A 391 -14.47 8.47 39.31
C VAL A 391 -14.31 7.24 40.20
N GLU A 392 -13.54 6.24 39.76
CA GLU A 392 -13.24 5.02 40.52
C GLU A 392 -12.56 5.31 41.86
N ARG A 393 -11.60 6.24 41.88
CA ARG A 393 -10.92 6.70 43.11
C ARG A 393 -11.77 7.61 43.99
N GLY A 394 -12.96 8.00 43.55
CA GLY A 394 -13.86 8.87 44.32
C GLY A 394 -13.43 10.35 44.40
N LEU A 395 -12.41 10.77 43.64
CA LEU A 395 -11.95 12.17 43.57
C LEU A 395 -13.05 13.08 42.99
N VAL A 396 -13.87 12.53 42.10
CA VAL A 396 -15.02 13.22 41.49
C VAL A 396 -16.22 12.30 41.37
N LYS A 397 -17.41 12.82 41.70
CA LYS A 397 -18.67 12.05 41.68
C LYS A 397 -19.30 11.93 40.30
N THR A 398 -18.99 12.82 39.36
CA THR A 398 -19.64 12.86 38.04
C THR A 398 -18.63 13.02 36.91
N VAL A 399 -18.95 12.46 35.74
CA VAL A 399 -18.16 12.59 34.51
C VAL A 399 -17.98 14.05 34.10
N LYS A 400 -18.97 14.91 34.34
CA LYS A 400 -18.89 16.34 34.00
C LYS A 400 -17.87 17.06 34.88
N SER A 401 -17.86 16.77 36.18
CA SER A 401 -16.85 17.29 37.11
C SER A 401 -15.45 16.77 36.76
N ALA A 402 -15.34 15.49 36.39
CA ALA A 402 -14.07 14.92 35.92
C ALA A 402 -13.52 15.64 34.69
N LYS A 403 -14.37 15.95 33.70
CA LYS A 403 -13.97 16.75 32.52
C LYS A 403 -13.47 18.15 32.90
N GLN A 404 -14.15 18.83 33.83
CA GLN A 404 -13.72 20.15 34.29
C GLN A 404 -12.37 20.09 35.03
N LEU A 405 -12.14 19.05 35.83
CA LEU A 405 -10.85 18.84 36.52
C LEU A 405 -9.72 18.57 35.52
N LEU A 406 -10.01 17.77 34.48
CA LEU A 406 -9.07 17.44 33.42
C LEU A 406 -8.70 18.69 32.59
N GLU A 407 -9.67 19.55 32.28
CA GLU A 407 -9.41 20.85 31.60
C GLU A 407 -8.52 21.79 32.44
N ARG A 408 -8.61 21.71 33.77
CA ARG A 408 -7.75 22.47 34.69
C ARG A 408 -6.34 21.87 34.85
N LYS A 409 -6.09 20.67 34.33
CA LYS A 409 -4.80 19.96 34.38
C LYS A 409 -4.19 19.89 35.80
N GLY A 410 -5.00 19.53 36.80
CA GLY A 410 -4.55 19.41 38.19
C GLY A 410 -3.48 18.32 38.39
N PRO A 411 -2.66 18.38 39.47
CA PRO A 411 -1.59 17.42 39.73
C PRO A 411 -2.06 15.96 39.77
N GLU A 412 -3.20 15.71 40.42
CA GLU A 412 -3.82 14.37 40.51
C GLU A 412 -4.08 13.71 39.15
N VAL A 413 -4.29 14.52 38.10
CA VAL A 413 -4.53 14.03 36.74
C VAL A 413 -3.25 13.44 36.14
N TRP A 414 -2.09 14.04 36.44
CA TRP A 414 -0.81 13.57 35.94
C TRP A 414 -0.39 12.28 36.62
N ASP A 415 -0.59 12.17 37.94
CA ASP A 415 -0.29 10.94 38.69
C ASP A 415 -1.12 9.75 38.19
N ILE A 416 -2.42 9.99 37.93
CA ILE A 416 -3.32 8.97 37.35
C ILE A 416 -2.93 8.64 35.91
N LEU A 417 -2.51 9.62 35.12
CA LEU A 417 -2.10 9.40 33.75
C LEU A 417 -0.84 8.53 33.69
N GLU A 418 0.13 8.76 34.57
CA GLU A 418 1.36 7.98 34.66
C GLU A 418 1.08 6.51 35.02
N GLU A 419 0.20 6.27 36.01
CA GLU A 419 -0.26 4.92 36.37
C GLU A 419 -0.97 4.19 35.22
N ILE A 420 -1.84 4.89 34.46
CA ILE A 420 -2.56 4.27 33.33
C ILE A 420 -1.59 3.88 32.21
N ILE A 421 -0.50 4.63 32.05
CA ILE A 421 0.47 4.48 30.97
C ILE A 421 1.43 3.33 31.24
N GLU A 422 1.80 3.04 32.49
CA GLU A 422 2.84 2.08 32.88
C GLU A 422 2.69 0.68 32.25
N ASP A 423 1.46 0.17 32.09
CA ASP A 423 1.17 -1.14 31.49
C ASP A 423 0.41 -1.05 30.15
N HIS A 424 0.42 0.13 29.50
CA HIS A 424 -0.37 0.37 28.30
C HIS A 424 0.51 0.71 27.08
N PRO A 425 0.86 -0.28 26.23
CA PRO A 425 1.67 -0.02 25.04
C PRO A 425 0.93 0.91 24.06
N ILE A 426 1.69 1.64 23.27
CA ILE A 426 1.19 2.45 22.15
C ILE A 426 1.84 2.03 20.84
N LEU A 427 1.15 2.24 19.73
CA LEU A 427 1.66 1.93 18.39
C LEU A 427 2.19 3.18 17.72
N LEU A 428 3.45 3.17 17.32
CA LEU A 428 4.05 4.19 16.45
C LEU A 428 4.04 3.71 15.01
N ASN A 429 3.66 4.60 14.10
CA ASN A 429 3.63 4.34 12.65
C ASN A 429 4.20 5.52 11.87
N ARG A 430 5.09 5.26 10.92
CA ARG A 430 5.59 6.24 9.94
C ARG A 430 5.03 5.95 8.55
N ALA A 431 4.51 6.99 7.92
CA ALA A 431 4.07 6.93 6.52
C ALA A 431 5.23 7.32 5.59
N PRO A 432 5.47 6.60 4.48
CA PRO A 432 4.77 5.40 4.02
C PRO A 432 5.24 4.11 4.73
N THR A 433 4.28 3.25 5.10
CA THR A 433 4.57 1.94 5.71
C THR A 433 4.91 0.92 4.60
N LEU A 434 6.18 0.55 4.47
CA LEU A 434 6.67 -0.36 3.42
C LEU A 434 6.66 -1.84 3.84
N HIS A 435 6.86 -2.11 5.13
CA HIS A 435 6.92 -3.45 5.70
C HIS A 435 6.35 -3.45 7.12
N ARG A 436 6.16 -4.63 7.72
CA ARG A 436 5.54 -4.76 9.06
C ARG A 436 6.23 -3.93 10.14
N LEU A 437 7.56 -3.80 10.09
CA LEU A 437 8.34 -3.02 11.06
C LEU A 437 8.15 -1.49 10.96
N GLY A 438 7.40 -0.99 9.98
CA GLY A 438 6.97 0.41 9.96
C GLY A 438 5.85 0.72 10.95
N VAL A 439 5.34 -0.31 11.64
CA VAL A 439 4.45 -0.18 12.81
C VAL A 439 5.03 -1.04 13.94
N GLN A 440 5.34 -0.42 15.06
CA GLN A 440 5.84 -1.13 16.25
C GLN A 440 5.16 -0.60 17.51
N ALA A 441 5.07 -1.45 18.52
CA ALA A 441 4.61 -1.08 19.85
C ALA A 441 5.77 -0.61 20.71
N PHE A 442 5.50 0.37 21.56
CA PHE A 442 6.43 0.93 22.53
C PHE A 442 5.71 1.18 23.84
N GLN A 443 6.47 1.12 24.93
CA GLN A 443 6.04 1.55 26.24
C GLN A 443 6.18 3.08 26.33
N PRO A 444 5.07 3.83 26.47
CA PRO A 444 5.12 5.29 26.56
C PRO A 444 5.76 5.76 27.88
N ILE A 445 6.67 6.72 27.77
CA ILE A 445 7.20 7.52 28.89
C ILE A 445 6.73 8.96 28.71
N LEU A 446 6.17 9.55 29.75
CA LEU A 446 5.71 10.94 29.69
C LEU A 446 6.89 11.90 29.57
N VAL A 447 6.90 12.69 28.50
CA VAL A 447 7.93 13.72 28.27
C VAL A 447 7.31 15.11 28.19
N GLU A 448 8.11 16.10 28.60
CA GLU A 448 7.79 17.51 28.39
C GLU A 448 7.97 17.92 26.92
N GLY A 449 7.22 18.94 26.51
CA GLY A 449 7.21 19.45 25.13
C GLY A 449 6.11 18.83 24.28
N LYS A 450 6.27 18.92 22.95
CA LYS A 450 5.25 18.50 21.96
C LYS A 450 5.75 17.45 20.97
N ALA A 451 7.03 17.10 21.00
CA ALA A 451 7.65 16.16 20.07
C ALA A 451 7.73 14.76 20.68
N ILE A 452 7.54 13.74 19.83
CA ILE A 452 7.68 12.34 20.23
C ILE A 452 9.17 12.01 20.28
N ARG A 453 9.67 11.43 21.38
CA ARG A 453 11.06 10.96 21.45
C ARG A 453 11.14 9.51 20.98
N LEU A 454 11.98 9.24 20.01
CA LEU A 454 12.17 7.91 19.45
C LEU A 454 13.58 7.39 19.74
N HIS A 455 13.66 6.09 20.01
CA HIS A 455 14.92 5.41 20.20
C HIS A 455 15.77 5.38 18.90
N PRO A 456 17.08 5.70 18.92
CA PRO A 456 17.89 5.77 17.70
C PRO A 456 18.00 4.45 16.90
N LEU A 457 18.06 3.30 17.59
CA LEU A 457 18.24 2.00 16.92
C LEU A 457 17.00 1.54 16.13
N VAL A 458 15.82 2.11 16.37
CA VAL A 458 14.61 1.75 15.61
C VAL A 458 14.42 2.63 14.36
N CYS A 459 15.19 3.71 14.21
CA CYS A 459 15.08 4.61 13.07
C CYS A 459 15.34 3.90 11.73
N SER A 460 16.22 2.90 11.70
CA SER A 460 16.47 2.07 10.52
C SER A 460 15.21 1.33 10.07
N ALA A 461 14.45 0.78 11.02
CA ALA A 461 13.19 0.09 10.77
C ALA A 461 12.10 1.03 10.25
N PHE A 462 11.95 2.21 10.83
CA PHE A 462 11.00 3.19 10.32
C PHE A 462 11.46 3.92 9.05
N ASN A 463 12.72 3.72 8.65
CA ASN A 463 13.42 4.52 7.65
C ASN A 463 13.28 6.03 7.95
N ALA A 464 13.37 6.39 9.24
CA ALA A 464 13.06 7.72 9.76
C ALA A 464 14.34 8.51 10.05
N ASP A 465 14.27 9.81 9.82
CA ASP A 465 15.28 10.79 10.20
C ASP A 465 14.67 11.87 11.10
N PHE A 466 15.52 12.76 11.62
CA PHE A 466 15.12 13.80 12.57
C PHE A 466 15.15 15.19 11.95
N ASP A 467 14.76 15.31 10.68
CA ASP A 467 14.77 16.57 9.89
C ASP A 467 13.39 17.27 9.83
N GLY A 468 12.39 16.74 10.52
CA GLY A 468 11.00 17.23 10.51
C GLY A 468 9.96 16.14 10.29
N ASP A 469 10.41 14.90 10.10
CA ASP A 469 9.59 13.69 10.06
C ASP A 469 8.57 13.61 11.19
N GLN A 470 7.41 13.03 10.86
CA GLN A 470 6.29 12.90 11.79
C GLN A 470 5.83 11.45 11.90
N MET A 471 5.52 11.02 13.12
CA MET A 471 4.94 9.70 13.38
C MET A 471 3.54 9.82 13.94
N ALA A 472 2.69 8.88 13.56
CA ALA A 472 1.36 8.71 14.10
C ALA A 472 1.39 7.74 15.29
N VAL A 473 0.68 8.10 16.36
CA VAL A 473 0.48 7.30 17.58
C VAL A 473 -0.93 6.73 17.55
N HIS A 474 -1.11 5.46 17.91
CA HIS A 474 -2.42 4.83 18.09
C HIS A 474 -2.46 4.07 19.42
N ILE A 475 -3.61 4.10 20.09
CA ILE A 475 -3.81 3.38 21.35
C ILE A 475 -4.57 2.06 21.11
N PRO A 476 -4.00 0.90 21.49
CA PRO A 476 -4.75 -0.36 21.54
C PRO A 476 -5.79 -0.33 22.68
N LEU A 477 -7.08 -0.34 22.34
CA LEU A 477 -8.14 -0.14 23.35
C LEU A 477 -8.61 -1.44 24.03
N SER A 478 -8.65 -2.56 23.32
CA SER A 478 -9.09 -3.83 23.90
C SER A 478 -7.93 -4.56 24.57
N TYR A 479 -8.22 -5.36 25.58
CA TYR A 479 -7.21 -6.15 26.27
C TYR A 479 -6.46 -7.10 25.32
N GLU A 480 -7.16 -7.69 24.35
CA GLU A 480 -6.53 -8.56 23.34
C GLU A 480 -5.55 -7.78 22.46
N ALA A 481 -5.90 -6.55 22.07
CA ALA A 481 -5.02 -5.71 21.26
C ALA A 481 -3.80 -5.21 22.05
N GLN A 482 -3.95 -4.96 23.35
CA GLN A 482 -2.83 -4.60 24.23
C GLN A 482 -1.87 -5.77 24.39
N ILE A 483 -2.40 -6.98 24.64
CA ILE A 483 -1.59 -8.21 24.74
C ILE A 483 -0.88 -8.51 23.42
N GLU A 484 -1.58 -8.38 22.28
CA GLU A 484 -1.00 -8.54 20.95
C GLU A 484 0.13 -7.54 20.71
N ALA A 485 -0.08 -6.27 21.06
CA ALA A 485 0.93 -5.23 20.93
C ALA A 485 2.18 -5.53 21.77
N SER A 486 2.01 -5.90 23.04
CA SER A 486 3.13 -6.22 23.94
C SER A 486 3.85 -7.50 23.55
N THR A 487 3.15 -8.54 23.08
CA THR A 487 3.73 -9.86 22.83
C THR A 487 4.36 -9.97 21.44
N LEU A 488 3.75 -9.36 20.41
CA LEU A 488 4.17 -9.54 19.02
C LEU A 488 4.79 -8.27 18.42
N MET A 489 4.29 -7.09 18.78
CA MET A 489 4.63 -5.84 18.10
C MET A 489 5.68 -5.00 18.82
N LEU A 490 6.01 -5.33 20.07
CA LEU A 490 7.00 -4.59 20.85
C LEU A 490 8.34 -4.52 20.10
N SER A 491 8.96 -3.35 20.08
CA SER A 491 10.20 -3.14 19.32
C SER A 491 11.34 -4.09 19.72
N SER A 492 11.38 -4.51 21.00
CA SER A 492 12.32 -5.51 21.52
C SER A 492 12.18 -6.90 20.88
N HIS A 493 11.01 -7.27 20.39
CA HIS A 493 10.83 -8.56 19.69
C HIS A 493 11.26 -8.50 18.22
N ASN A 494 11.42 -7.30 17.68
CA ASN A 494 11.58 -7.06 16.25
C ASN A 494 13.01 -6.57 15.92
N VAL A 495 14.01 -7.31 16.40
CA VAL A 495 15.44 -7.01 16.18
C VAL A 495 15.90 -7.44 14.79
N LEU A 496 15.38 -8.57 14.27
CA LEU A 496 15.75 -9.12 12.98
C LEU A 496 14.82 -8.67 11.85
N SER A 497 15.38 -8.53 10.65
CA SER A 497 14.63 -8.28 9.43
C SER A 497 13.84 -9.52 9.01
N PRO A 498 12.52 -9.41 8.76
CA PRO A 498 11.70 -10.53 8.30
C PRO A 498 12.06 -11.02 6.90
N ALA A 499 12.77 -10.21 6.11
CA ALA A 499 13.07 -10.52 4.72
C ALA A 499 14.31 -11.42 4.56
N ASN A 500 15.28 -11.32 5.47
CA ASN A 500 16.59 -11.97 5.32
C ASN A 500 17.22 -12.42 6.65
N GLY A 501 16.54 -12.29 7.79
CA GLY A 501 17.03 -12.75 9.09
C GLY A 501 18.19 -11.94 9.70
N LYS A 502 18.74 -10.94 8.99
CA LYS A 502 19.83 -10.10 9.50
C LYS A 502 19.35 -9.11 10.57
N PRO A 503 20.18 -8.73 11.55
CA PRO A 503 19.83 -7.70 12.52
C PRO A 503 19.49 -6.38 11.83
N LEU A 504 18.39 -5.74 12.22
CA LEU A 504 17.97 -4.45 11.71
C LEU A 504 18.26 -3.32 12.71
N ALA A 505 18.22 -3.63 14.01
CA ALA A 505 18.56 -2.71 15.10
C ALA A 505 20.08 -2.55 15.24
N ILE A 506 20.75 -2.13 14.16
CA ILE A 506 22.20 -1.93 14.11
C ILE A 506 22.50 -0.49 14.53
N PRO A 507 23.57 -0.24 15.33
CA PRO A 507 24.08 1.11 15.56
C PRO A 507 24.32 1.87 14.26
N SER A 508 23.96 3.15 14.23
CA SER A 508 24.09 3.98 13.04
C SER A 508 25.01 5.16 13.28
N GLN A 509 25.74 5.59 12.23
CA GLN A 509 26.51 6.83 12.16
C GLN A 509 27.41 7.01 13.39
N ASP A 510 27.12 7.97 14.26
CA ASP A 510 27.92 8.39 15.41
C ASP A 510 28.26 7.23 16.36
N MET A 511 27.32 6.32 16.60
CA MET A 511 27.55 5.15 17.46
C MET A 511 28.66 4.25 16.89
N ILE A 512 28.70 4.09 15.57
CA ILE A 512 29.74 3.32 14.88
C ILE A 512 31.09 4.04 14.99
N ILE A 513 31.11 5.37 14.79
CA ILE A 513 32.34 6.17 14.91
C ILE A 513 32.94 6.02 16.31
N GLY A 514 32.10 6.08 17.36
CA GLY A 514 32.56 5.90 18.74
C GLY A 514 33.19 4.53 18.98
N CYS A 515 32.55 3.45 18.51
CA CYS A 515 33.08 2.09 18.66
C CYS A 515 34.38 1.88 17.84
N TYR A 516 34.39 2.38 16.61
CA TYR A 516 35.54 2.31 15.71
C TYR A 516 36.75 3.08 16.28
N TYR A 517 36.53 4.31 16.77
CA TYR A 517 37.58 5.14 17.36
C TYR A 517 38.23 4.45 18.55
N VAL A 518 37.42 3.95 19.49
CA VAL A 518 37.93 3.28 20.70
C VAL A 518 38.75 2.03 20.36
N THR A 519 38.31 1.25 19.39
CA THR A 519 38.98 -0.02 19.03
C THR A 519 40.18 0.13 18.10
N LYS A 520 40.44 1.34 17.61
CA LYS A 520 41.59 1.68 16.77
C LYS A 520 42.88 1.78 17.58
N ALA A 521 43.95 1.23 17.04
CA ALA A 521 45.29 1.27 17.62
C ALA A 521 46.11 2.42 17.02
N LYS A 522 46.98 3.03 17.82
CA LYS A 522 47.94 4.05 17.37
C LYS A 522 49.34 3.70 17.87
N LYS A 523 50.36 3.99 17.07
CA LYS A 523 51.78 3.76 17.41
C LYS A 523 52.32 4.94 18.23
N GLY A 524 53.24 4.67 19.15
CA GLY A 524 53.91 5.70 19.96
C GLY A 524 53.05 6.27 21.09
N GLU A 525 51.98 5.59 21.47
CA GLU A 525 51.06 6.04 22.52
C GLU A 525 51.58 5.72 23.94
N LYS A 526 51.16 6.53 24.92
CA LYS A 526 51.60 6.36 26.31
C LYS A 526 51.19 4.99 26.84
N GLY A 527 52.17 4.20 27.28
CA GLY A 527 51.95 2.86 27.84
C GLY A 527 51.98 1.72 26.83
N GLU A 528 52.44 1.97 25.60
CA GLU A 528 52.68 0.93 24.60
C GLU A 528 53.62 -0.17 25.14
N GLY A 529 53.26 -1.43 24.88
CA GLY A 529 54.04 -2.61 25.25
C GLY A 529 53.92 -3.05 26.71
N LYS A 530 53.15 -2.35 27.55
CA LYS A 530 52.94 -2.74 28.96
C LYS A 530 52.17 -4.06 29.09
N LEU A 531 52.51 -4.81 30.13
CA LEU A 531 51.89 -6.08 30.50
C LEU A 531 50.95 -5.88 31.70
N PHE A 532 49.73 -6.39 31.62
CA PHE A 532 48.72 -6.33 32.68
C PHE A 532 48.23 -7.73 33.08
N GLY A 533 47.98 -7.92 34.37
CA GLY A 533 47.53 -9.18 34.95
C GLY A 533 46.02 -9.43 34.82
N SER A 534 45.21 -8.38 34.67
CA SER A 534 43.75 -8.46 34.49
C SER A 534 43.18 -7.29 33.69
N THR A 535 41.93 -7.42 33.22
CA THR A 535 41.19 -6.32 32.57
C THR A 535 40.95 -5.14 33.53
N ASP A 536 40.74 -5.41 34.81
CA ASP A 536 40.48 -4.38 35.82
C ASP A 536 41.72 -3.51 36.07
N GLU A 537 42.92 -4.11 36.04
CA GLU A 537 44.18 -3.38 36.15
C GLU A 537 44.39 -2.41 34.98
N VAL A 538 43.98 -2.81 33.76
CA VAL A 538 43.99 -1.94 32.58
C VAL A 538 43.05 -0.75 32.78
N LEU A 539 41.85 -0.97 33.31
CA LEU A 539 40.89 0.10 33.59
C LEU A 539 41.42 1.08 34.64
N ILE A 540 42.00 0.58 35.74
CA ILE A 540 42.64 1.40 36.76
C ILE A 540 43.77 2.23 36.15
N ALA A 541 44.63 1.62 35.33
CA ALA A 541 45.73 2.31 34.68
C ALA A 541 45.25 3.39 33.69
N TYR A 542 44.14 3.14 32.99
CA TYR A 542 43.52 4.12 32.09
C TYR A 542 42.93 5.30 32.88
N HIS A 543 42.20 5.03 33.95
CA HIS A 543 41.63 6.06 34.83
C HIS A 543 42.69 6.87 35.57
N ALA A 544 43.83 6.26 35.92
CA ALA A 544 44.99 6.94 36.48
C ALA A 544 45.84 7.68 35.41
N HIS A 545 45.42 7.70 34.14
CA HIS A 545 46.13 8.32 33.02
C HIS A 545 47.57 7.79 32.81
N VAL A 546 47.82 6.55 33.21
CA VAL A 546 49.11 5.85 33.03
C VAL A 546 49.24 5.27 31.62
N VAL A 547 48.11 4.89 31.00
CA VAL A 547 48.02 4.39 29.62
C VAL A 547 47.01 5.19 28.81
N ALA A 548 47.27 5.34 27.51
CA ALA A 548 46.38 6.00 26.56
C ALA A 548 45.37 5.02 25.93
N LEU A 549 44.26 5.53 25.42
CA LEU A 549 43.14 4.74 24.87
C LEU A 549 43.55 3.81 23.72
N HIS A 550 44.40 4.31 22.82
CA HIS A 550 44.81 3.61 21.59
C HIS A 550 46.13 2.83 21.75
N ALA A 551 46.71 2.80 22.96
CA ALA A 551 47.98 2.14 23.22
C ALA A 551 47.84 0.62 23.07
N ARG A 552 48.83 0.00 22.42
CA ARG A 552 48.94 -1.47 22.31
C ARG A 552 49.51 -2.04 23.60
N ILE A 553 48.80 -2.99 24.20
CA ILE A 553 49.13 -3.59 25.48
C ILE A 553 49.03 -5.11 25.40
N LYS A 554 49.66 -5.80 26.35
CA LYS A 554 49.50 -7.24 26.55
C LYS A 554 48.75 -7.48 27.85
N VAL A 555 47.62 -8.16 27.78
CA VAL A 555 46.78 -8.44 28.96
C VAL A 555 46.49 -9.94 29.05
N ARG A 556 46.44 -10.47 30.27
CA ARG A 556 46.03 -11.86 30.51
C ARG A 556 44.51 -11.95 30.52
N ILE A 557 43.94 -12.69 29.58
CA ILE A 557 42.49 -12.95 29.45
C ILE A 557 42.31 -14.47 29.38
N ASN A 558 41.45 -15.03 30.23
CA ASN A 558 41.15 -16.48 30.30
C ASN A 558 42.42 -17.36 30.31
N GLY A 559 43.45 -16.93 31.06
CA GLY A 559 44.72 -17.65 31.19
C GLY A 559 45.72 -17.45 30.05
N LYS A 560 45.34 -16.82 28.93
CA LYS A 560 46.23 -16.55 27.78
C LYS A 560 46.66 -15.08 27.76
N ILE A 561 47.91 -14.81 27.35
CA ILE A 561 48.39 -13.44 27.12
C ILE A 561 47.97 -13.04 25.72
N VAL A 562 47.10 -12.03 25.62
CA VAL A 562 46.56 -11.52 24.35
C VAL A 562 47.10 -10.12 24.11
N GLU A 563 47.58 -9.86 22.90
CA GLU A 563 47.95 -8.52 22.45
C GLU A 563 46.70 -7.78 21.99
N THR A 564 46.41 -6.63 22.60
CA THR A 564 45.18 -5.87 22.35
C THR A 564 45.42 -4.36 22.58
N THR A 565 44.37 -3.55 22.56
CA THR A 565 44.42 -2.14 22.94
C THR A 565 43.63 -1.86 24.20
N VAL A 566 43.99 -0.79 24.92
CA VAL A 566 43.23 -0.34 26.10
C VAL A 566 41.76 -0.12 25.75
N GLY A 567 41.48 0.50 24.60
CA GLY A 567 40.12 0.71 24.13
C GLY A 567 39.33 -0.58 23.85
N ARG A 568 39.95 -1.63 23.29
CA ARG A 568 39.28 -2.94 23.12
C ARG A 568 38.97 -3.60 24.45
N VAL A 569 39.84 -3.47 25.46
CA VAL A 569 39.53 -3.94 26.83
C VAL A 569 38.33 -3.19 27.40
N ILE A 570 38.27 -1.87 27.21
CA ILE A 570 37.13 -1.06 27.65
C ILE A 570 35.84 -1.47 26.92
N PHE A 571 35.89 -1.72 25.61
CA PHE A 571 34.73 -2.20 24.86
C PHE A 571 34.22 -3.55 25.40
N ASN A 572 35.11 -4.47 25.74
CA ASN A 572 34.71 -5.77 26.27
C ASN A 572 34.04 -5.71 27.66
N THR A 573 34.01 -4.55 28.33
CA THR A 573 33.22 -4.38 29.57
C THR A 573 31.71 -4.36 29.33
N ILE A 574 31.27 -3.94 28.14
CA ILE A 574 29.84 -3.93 27.77
C ILE A 574 29.39 -5.25 27.13
N VAL A 575 30.34 -6.06 26.66
CA VAL A 575 30.09 -7.35 26.01
C VAL A 575 29.58 -8.35 27.07
N PRO A 576 28.48 -9.08 26.79
CA PRO A 576 28.02 -10.17 27.66
C PRO A 576 29.12 -11.20 27.96
N LYS A 577 29.19 -11.69 29.20
CA LYS A 577 30.26 -12.61 29.67
C LYS A 577 30.37 -13.92 28.88
N ASN A 578 29.27 -14.32 28.24
CA ASN A 578 29.16 -15.56 27.47
C ASN A 578 29.68 -15.41 26.03
N LEU A 579 30.03 -14.20 25.60
CA LEU A 579 30.73 -13.99 24.32
C LEU A 579 32.24 -13.97 24.54
N GLU A 580 32.97 -14.41 23.52
CA GLU A 580 34.43 -14.36 23.54
C GLU A 580 34.96 -12.92 23.52
N PHE A 581 36.20 -12.75 23.96
CA PHE A 581 36.84 -11.44 23.97
C PHE A 581 37.05 -10.91 22.54
N ILE A 582 36.45 -9.76 22.24
CA ILE A 582 36.46 -9.17 20.91
C ILE A 582 37.73 -8.34 20.73
N ASN A 583 38.63 -8.82 19.87
CA ASN A 583 39.95 -8.21 19.64
C ASN A 583 40.17 -7.73 18.20
N GLU A 584 39.17 -7.08 17.61
CA GLU A 584 39.27 -6.54 16.25
C GLU A 584 38.87 -5.05 16.18
N LEU A 585 39.02 -4.46 15.00
CA LEU A 585 38.56 -3.10 14.71
C LEU A 585 37.06 -3.15 14.36
N LEU A 586 36.25 -2.41 15.12
CA LEU A 586 34.80 -2.47 14.98
C LEU A 586 34.30 -1.52 13.89
N SER A 587 34.17 -2.03 12.67
CA SER A 587 33.42 -1.37 11.60
C SER A 587 31.93 -1.68 11.70
N LYS A 588 31.10 -0.96 10.92
CA LYS A 588 29.66 -1.22 10.82
C LYS A 588 29.34 -2.69 10.54
N ARG A 589 30.05 -3.30 9.57
CA ARG A 589 29.82 -4.69 9.17
C ARG A 589 30.16 -5.66 10.30
N ARG A 590 31.27 -5.43 10.99
CA ARG A 590 31.66 -6.25 12.16
C ARG A 590 30.68 -6.13 13.32
N LEU A 591 30.15 -4.94 13.56
CA LEU A 591 29.11 -4.75 14.59
C LEU A 591 27.82 -5.48 14.23
N GLU A 592 27.41 -5.48 12.95
CA GLU A 592 26.25 -6.25 12.49
C GLU A 592 26.44 -7.76 12.69
N GLU A 593 27.60 -8.29 12.28
CA GLU A 593 27.99 -9.69 12.50
C GLU A 593 27.97 -10.04 13.99
N LEU A 594 28.55 -9.18 14.84
CA LEU A 594 28.60 -9.37 16.29
C LEU A 594 27.20 -9.42 16.92
N ILE A 595 26.28 -8.56 16.50
CA ILE A 595 24.90 -8.56 16.99
C ILE A 595 24.18 -9.83 16.57
N GLY A 596 24.44 -10.34 15.35
CA GLY A 596 23.93 -11.63 14.89
C GLY A 596 24.41 -12.79 15.77
N ILE A 597 25.71 -12.84 16.07
CA ILE A 597 26.31 -13.84 16.96
C ILE A 597 25.73 -13.73 18.38
N ALA A 598 25.58 -12.51 18.90
CA ALA A 598 24.97 -12.29 20.21
C ALA A 598 23.52 -12.82 20.25
N TYR A 599 22.74 -12.56 19.21
CA TYR A 599 21.36 -13.03 19.11
C TYR A 599 21.28 -14.56 19.05
N LYS A 600 22.15 -15.21 18.27
CA LYS A 600 22.22 -16.68 18.14
C LYS A 600 22.59 -17.33 19.47
N ASN A 601 23.65 -16.86 20.12
CA ASN A 601 24.23 -17.54 21.29
C ASN A 601 23.53 -17.20 22.60
N LEU A 602 22.99 -15.98 22.74
CA LEU A 602 22.44 -15.47 24.00
C LEU A 602 20.92 -15.31 23.98
N GLY A 603 20.30 -15.41 22.79
CA GLY A 603 18.89 -15.12 22.60
C GLY A 603 18.56 -13.63 22.66
N ASN A 604 17.26 -13.34 22.61
CA ASN A 604 16.78 -11.98 22.38
C ASN A 604 17.05 -11.02 23.57
N TYR A 605 16.81 -11.48 24.81
CA TYR A 605 16.84 -10.63 25.99
C TYR A 605 18.23 -10.00 26.25
N GLU A 606 19.26 -10.85 26.32
CA GLU A 606 20.65 -10.40 26.52
C GLU A 606 21.13 -9.52 25.35
N THR A 607 20.70 -9.83 24.13
CA THR A 607 21.04 -9.04 22.93
C THR A 607 20.46 -7.63 23.02
N ILE A 608 19.22 -7.46 23.47
CA ILE A 608 18.62 -6.13 23.68
C ILE A 608 19.41 -5.32 24.71
N GLN A 609 19.76 -5.94 25.85
CA GLN A 609 20.57 -5.28 26.87
C GLN A 609 21.95 -4.90 26.35
N PHE A 610 22.55 -5.75 25.50
CA PHE A 610 23.80 -5.44 24.84
C PHE A 610 23.65 -4.26 23.86
N LEU A 611 22.57 -4.21 23.08
CA LEU A 611 22.28 -3.10 22.15
C LEU A 611 22.11 -1.76 22.87
N ASP A 612 21.39 -1.72 23.99
CA ASP A 612 21.22 -0.50 24.79
C ASP A 612 22.57 -0.02 25.36
N ARG A 613 23.39 -0.94 25.91
CA ARG A 613 24.76 -0.63 26.37
C ARG A 613 25.67 -0.17 25.23
N LEU A 614 25.57 -0.80 24.05
CA LEU A 614 26.35 -0.48 22.86
C LEU A 614 26.02 0.92 22.34
N LYS A 615 24.74 1.30 22.35
CA LYS A 615 24.28 2.66 22.03
C LYS A 615 24.89 3.69 22.98
N GLU A 616 24.73 3.49 24.29
CA GLU A 616 25.29 4.41 25.30
C GLU A 616 26.81 4.54 25.18
N PHE A 617 27.50 3.41 24.99
CA PHE A 617 28.94 3.36 24.78
C PHE A 617 29.34 4.14 23.53
N GLY A 618 28.69 3.85 22.40
CA GLY A 618 28.94 4.49 21.12
C GLY A 618 28.82 6.01 21.21
N PHE A 619 27.71 6.52 21.75
CA PHE A 619 27.53 7.97 21.91
C PHE A 619 28.55 8.61 22.86
N ARG A 620 28.82 7.97 24.02
CA ARG A 620 29.78 8.49 25.00
C ARG A 620 31.18 8.61 24.41
N TYR A 621 31.63 7.61 23.66
CA TYR A 621 32.95 7.63 23.06
C TYR A 621 33.03 8.43 21.76
N ALA A 622 31.93 8.57 21.01
CA ALA A 622 31.86 9.53 19.91
C ALA A 622 32.01 10.97 20.42
N MET A 623 31.34 11.31 21.52
CA MET A 623 31.51 12.61 22.19
C MET A 623 32.96 12.83 22.65
N LYS A 624 33.58 11.82 23.28
CA LYS A 624 34.98 11.90 23.74
C LYS A 624 35.99 11.97 22.59
N ALA A 625 35.69 11.34 21.46
CA ALA A 625 36.55 11.38 20.28
C ALA A 625 36.68 12.81 19.74
N GLY A 626 35.64 13.66 19.92
CA GLY A 626 35.65 15.04 19.46
C GLY A 626 35.87 15.15 17.95
N ALA A 627 35.45 14.13 17.18
CA ALA A 627 35.66 14.07 15.75
C ALA A 627 34.93 15.24 15.08
N THR A 628 35.70 16.09 14.40
CA THR A 628 35.22 17.24 13.63
C THR A 628 35.65 17.08 12.18
N ILE A 629 35.02 17.80 11.26
CA ILE A 629 35.51 17.90 9.87
C ILE A 629 35.83 19.35 9.59
N GLY A 630 37.11 19.62 9.33
CA GLY A 630 37.60 20.85 8.73
C GLY A 630 37.76 20.72 7.21
N ILE A 631 37.96 21.84 6.54
CA ILE A 631 38.29 21.86 5.11
C ILE A 631 39.68 21.26 4.83
N ASP A 632 40.59 21.35 5.80
CA ASP A 632 41.96 20.83 5.71
C ASP A 632 42.01 19.30 5.78
N ASP A 633 41.04 18.66 6.45
CA ASP A 633 40.94 17.19 6.52
C ASP A 633 40.63 16.55 5.15
N VAL A 634 40.10 17.34 4.22
CA VAL A 634 39.85 16.94 2.82
C VAL A 634 41.13 17.16 2.01
N GLU A 635 42.07 16.22 2.09
CA GLU A 635 43.37 16.31 1.42
C GLU A 635 43.28 15.96 -0.08
N ILE A 636 43.79 16.84 -0.94
CA ILE A 636 43.87 16.62 -2.39
C ILE A 636 45.27 16.06 -2.70
N PRO A 637 45.38 14.88 -3.35
CA PRO A 637 46.69 14.32 -3.70
C PRO A 637 47.36 15.14 -4.81
N GLU A 638 48.64 15.48 -4.65
CA GLU A 638 49.40 16.24 -5.66
C GLU A 638 49.52 15.49 -7.00
N GLU A 639 49.50 14.16 -6.96
CA GLU A 639 49.55 13.31 -8.15
C GLU A 639 48.33 13.51 -9.06
N LYS A 640 47.20 14.00 -8.52
CA LYS A 640 45.98 14.29 -9.29
C LYS A 640 46.28 15.12 -10.53
N TYR A 641 47.00 16.24 -10.37
CA TYR A 641 47.26 17.16 -11.48
C TYR A 641 48.11 16.49 -12.58
N LYS A 642 49.09 15.68 -12.19
CA LYS A 642 49.93 14.91 -13.12
C LYS A 642 49.12 13.85 -13.88
N MET A 643 48.17 13.19 -13.22
CA MET A 643 47.30 12.20 -13.86
C MET A 643 46.36 12.84 -14.86
N ILE A 644 45.75 13.99 -14.51
CA ILE A 644 44.88 14.74 -15.41
C ILE A 644 45.67 15.19 -16.65
N GLU A 645 46.86 15.76 -16.48
CA GLU A 645 47.71 16.20 -17.60
C GLU A 645 48.13 15.04 -18.53
N ARG A 646 48.40 13.87 -17.95
CA ARG A 646 48.69 12.66 -18.74
C ARG A 646 47.48 12.26 -19.59
N SER A 647 46.30 12.23 -19.00
CA SER A 647 45.07 11.84 -19.70
C SER A 647 44.63 12.86 -20.75
N THR A 648 44.80 14.16 -20.51
CA THR A 648 44.51 15.17 -21.54
C THR A 648 45.41 15.00 -22.76
N LYS A 649 46.71 14.72 -22.57
CA LYS A 649 47.63 14.41 -23.68
C LYS A 649 47.25 13.14 -24.44
N GLU A 650 46.74 12.11 -23.75
CA GLU A 650 46.24 10.89 -24.41
C GLU A 650 44.97 11.16 -25.22
N VAL A 651 44.03 11.95 -24.69
CA VAL A 651 42.82 12.37 -25.40
C VAL A 651 43.17 13.21 -26.64
N GLU A 652 44.13 14.13 -26.55
CA GLU A 652 44.61 14.90 -27.70
C GLU A 652 45.19 14.00 -28.82
N LYS A 653 45.96 12.96 -28.47
CA LYS A 653 46.45 11.98 -29.45
C LYS A 653 45.31 11.28 -30.16
N ILE A 654 44.26 10.88 -29.44
CA ILE A 654 43.07 10.24 -30.03
C ILE A 654 42.32 11.21 -30.93
N GLN A 655 42.16 12.46 -30.51
CA GLN A 655 41.55 13.49 -31.37
C GLN A 655 42.38 13.73 -32.64
N GLN A 656 43.71 13.69 -32.56
CA GLN A 656 44.58 13.79 -33.75
C GLN A 656 44.43 12.57 -34.67
N GLN A 657 44.34 11.35 -34.13
CA GLN A 657 44.08 10.14 -34.92
C GLN A 657 42.75 10.22 -35.65
N TYR A 658 41.70 10.73 -34.98
CA TYR A 658 40.40 10.98 -35.60
C TYR A 658 40.49 12.03 -36.72
N LYS A 659 41.18 13.17 -36.50
CA LYS A 659 41.41 14.20 -37.52
C LYS A 659 42.18 13.68 -38.74
N ARG A 660 43.03 12.67 -38.57
CA ARG A 660 43.78 11.99 -39.65
C ARG A 660 42.98 10.86 -40.31
N GLY A 661 41.75 10.59 -39.87
CA GLY A 661 40.88 9.53 -40.42
C GLY A 661 41.27 8.11 -40.03
N VAL A 662 42.11 7.93 -38.99
CA VAL A 662 42.60 6.60 -38.56
C VAL A 662 41.57 5.83 -37.74
N ILE A 663 40.69 6.54 -37.01
CA ILE A 663 39.64 5.97 -36.16
C ILE A 663 38.29 6.59 -36.49
N THR A 664 37.22 5.86 -36.20
CA THR A 664 35.84 6.37 -36.34
C THR A 664 35.44 7.27 -35.17
N ASP A 665 34.37 8.05 -35.31
CA ASP A 665 33.89 8.94 -34.22
C ASP A 665 33.35 8.14 -33.02
N GLY A 666 32.71 6.99 -33.28
CA GLY A 666 32.25 6.09 -32.21
C GLY A 666 33.41 5.50 -31.41
N GLU A 667 34.48 5.05 -32.08
CA GLU A 667 35.70 4.57 -31.42
C GLU A 667 36.42 5.69 -30.66
N ARG A 668 36.49 6.90 -31.24
CA ARG A 668 37.02 8.09 -30.57
C ARG A 668 36.27 8.35 -29.27
N TYR A 669 34.94 8.38 -29.33
CA TYR A 669 34.06 8.65 -28.19
C TYR A 669 34.25 7.61 -27.08
N ASN A 670 34.19 6.32 -27.40
CA ASN A 670 34.36 5.24 -26.42
C ASN A 670 35.75 5.28 -25.78
N LYS A 671 36.82 5.44 -26.57
CA LYS A 671 38.18 5.52 -26.00
C LYS A 671 38.39 6.73 -25.09
N ILE A 672 37.78 7.88 -25.40
CA ILE A 672 37.85 9.06 -24.52
C ILE A 672 37.15 8.77 -23.18
N ILE A 673 35.98 8.12 -23.21
CA ILE A 673 35.27 7.73 -21.99
C ILE A 673 36.10 6.75 -21.17
N ASP A 674 36.70 5.75 -21.80
CA ASP A 674 37.51 4.74 -21.11
C ASP A 674 38.71 5.37 -20.41
N ILE A 675 39.43 6.27 -21.07
CA ILE A 675 40.57 7.01 -20.48
C ILE A 675 40.11 7.77 -19.25
N TRP A 676 39.05 8.58 -19.36
CA TRP A 676 38.59 9.39 -18.24
C TRP A 676 38.01 8.56 -17.10
N THR A 677 37.37 7.44 -17.40
CA THR A 677 36.86 6.50 -16.38
C THR A 677 38.02 5.86 -15.63
N GLY A 678 39.03 5.36 -16.35
CA GLY A 678 40.26 4.82 -15.76
C GLY A 678 40.98 5.82 -14.86
N THR A 679 41.17 7.06 -15.34
CA THR A 679 41.81 8.14 -14.57
C THR A 679 41.02 8.53 -13.33
N THR A 680 39.69 8.60 -13.44
CA THR A 680 38.82 8.92 -12.30
C THR A 680 38.95 7.86 -11.19
N ASN A 681 39.04 6.58 -11.56
CA ASN A 681 39.23 5.49 -10.61
C ASN A 681 40.64 5.49 -9.99
N ALA A 682 41.68 5.70 -10.79
CA ALA A 682 43.05 5.79 -10.30
C ALA A 682 43.26 6.95 -9.30
N ILE A 683 42.67 8.12 -9.58
CA ILE A 683 42.69 9.25 -8.64
C ILE A 683 41.97 8.90 -7.34
N ALA A 684 40.83 8.20 -7.42
CA ALA A 684 40.06 7.80 -6.24
C ALA A 684 40.84 6.84 -5.32
N GLU A 685 41.54 5.87 -5.90
CA GLU A 685 42.38 4.92 -5.16
C GLU A 685 43.53 5.63 -4.46
N ARG A 686 44.29 6.46 -5.19
CA ARG A 686 45.43 7.21 -4.63
C ARG A 686 45.03 8.17 -3.52
N MET A 687 43.93 8.88 -3.71
CA MET A 687 43.36 9.75 -2.68
C MET A 687 43.01 8.94 -1.42
N PHE A 688 42.40 7.76 -1.57
CA PHE A 688 42.03 6.93 -0.41
C PHE A 688 43.25 6.35 0.31
N GLU A 689 44.30 5.98 -0.43
CA GLU A 689 45.60 5.57 0.14
C GLU A 689 46.25 6.71 0.95
N HIS A 690 46.23 7.94 0.44
CA HIS A 690 46.76 9.11 1.14
C HIS A 690 45.99 9.42 2.42
N LEU A 691 44.66 9.36 2.37
CA LEU A 691 43.80 9.57 3.54
C LEU A 691 44.00 8.48 4.61
N LYS A 692 44.36 7.25 4.20
CA LYS A 692 44.63 6.14 5.12
C LYS A 692 45.91 6.35 5.92
N THR A 693 46.92 7.00 5.36
CA THR A 693 48.19 7.30 6.04
C THR A 693 48.16 8.64 6.77
N SER A 694 47.31 9.58 6.34
CA SER A 694 47.13 10.88 7.00
C SER A 694 46.74 10.74 8.48
N GLN A 695 47.42 11.51 9.33
CA GLN A 695 47.26 11.50 10.79
C GLN A 695 47.33 10.08 11.41
N ASP A 696 48.19 9.19 10.91
CA ASP A 696 48.27 7.77 11.31
C ASP A 696 46.93 7.01 11.13
N GLY A 697 46.13 7.44 10.16
CA GLY A 697 44.78 6.94 9.90
C GLY A 697 43.69 7.55 10.79
N PHE A 698 43.98 8.55 11.62
CA PHE A 698 42.99 9.24 12.45
C PHE A 698 42.36 10.47 11.78
N ASN A 699 42.61 10.67 10.48
CA ASN A 699 41.89 11.68 9.70
C ASN A 699 40.36 11.44 9.82
N PRO A 700 39.56 12.44 10.24
CA PRO A 700 38.13 12.27 10.47
C PRO A 700 37.34 11.81 9.24
N VAL A 701 37.66 12.34 8.05
CA VAL A 701 37.00 11.97 6.78
C VAL A 701 37.29 10.51 6.45
N PHE A 702 38.54 10.07 6.65
CA PHE A 702 38.92 8.67 6.49
C PHE A 702 38.16 7.77 7.47
N MET A 703 38.15 8.13 8.76
CA MET A 703 37.48 7.34 9.79
C MET A 703 35.98 7.18 9.53
N MET A 704 35.29 8.22 9.07
CA MET A 704 33.85 8.13 8.76
C MET A 704 33.56 7.13 7.63
N ALA A 705 34.37 7.12 6.57
CA ALA A 705 34.19 6.19 5.47
C ALA A 705 34.70 4.77 5.75
N ASP A 706 35.87 4.63 6.38
CA ASP A 706 36.46 3.32 6.69
C ASP A 706 35.65 2.56 7.75
N SER A 707 35.09 3.28 8.74
CA SER A 707 34.18 2.67 9.71
C SER A 707 32.83 2.25 9.11
N GLY A 708 32.47 2.78 7.94
CA GLY A 708 31.15 2.60 7.33
C GLY A 708 30.03 3.37 8.03
N ALA A 709 30.37 4.33 8.90
CA ALA A 709 29.42 5.16 9.62
C ALA A 709 28.66 6.10 8.66
N ARG A 710 29.40 6.84 7.83
CA ARG A 710 28.86 7.75 6.83
C ARG A 710 29.94 8.10 5.80
N GLY A 711 29.56 8.23 4.54
CA GLY A 711 30.51 8.53 3.47
C GLY A 711 30.90 7.26 2.69
N SER A 712 30.81 7.32 1.38
CA SER A 712 31.38 6.30 0.48
C SER A 712 32.68 6.78 -0.15
N LYS A 713 33.49 5.85 -0.68
CA LYS A 713 34.68 6.19 -1.47
C LYS A 713 34.35 7.13 -2.64
N GLU A 714 33.19 6.96 -3.27
CA GLU A 714 32.73 7.85 -4.35
C GLU A 714 32.39 9.26 -3.85
N GLN A 715 31.78 9.41 -2.68
CA GLN A 715 31.48 10.72 -2.11
C GLN A 715 32.77 11.47 -1.76
N ILE A 716 33.74 10.77 -1.14
CA ILE A 716 35.06 11.36 -0.85
C ILE A 716 35.78 11.72 -2.17
N ARG A 717 35.68 10.87 -3.20
CA ARG A 717 36.25 11.16 -4.53
C ARG A 717 35.71 12.48 -5.09
N GLN A 718 34.42 12.77 -4.91
CA GLN A 718 33.85 14.03 -5.37
C GLN A 718 34.30 15.24 -4.53
N LEU A 719 34.65 15.04 -3.26
CA LEU A 719 35.14 16.09 -2.36
C LEU A 719 36.59 16.49 -2.68
N ALA A 720 37.51 15.52 -2.79
CA ALA A 720 38.95 15.78 -2.90
C ALA A 720 39.60 15.28 -4.20
N GLY A 721 39.01 14.32 -4.90
CA GLY A 721 39.53 13.76 -6.14
C GLY A 721 39.12 14.60 -7.36
N MET A 722 38.29 14.01 -8.21
CA MET A 722 37.58 14.70 -9.30
C MET A 722 36.16 14.14 -9.41
N ARG A 723 35.23 14.93 -9.92
CA ARG A 723 33.84 14.48 -10.03
C ARG A 723 33.63 13.49 -11.17
N GLY A 724 34.38 13.62 -12.27
CA GLY A 724 34.38 12.68 -13.39
C GLY A 724 33.34 12.99 -14.47
N LEU A 725 32.98 11.95 -15.23
CA LEU A 725 32.06 12.03 -16.36
C LEU A 725 30.59 12.12 -15.90
N MET A 726 29.79 12.96 -16.56
CA MET A 726 28.36 13.13 -16.26
C MET A 726 27.49 12.67 -17.43
N ALA A 727 26.32 12.10 -17.13
CA ALA A 727 25.37 11.64 -18.15
C ALA A 727 24.49 12.78 -18.69
N LYS A 728 24.24 12.80 -20.01
CA LYS A 728 23.28 13.70 -20.66
C LYS A 728 21.83 13.25 -20.39
N PRO A 729 20.89 14.19 -20.25
CA PRO A 729 19.47 13.88 -20.19
C PRO A 729 18.87 13.76 -21.60
N GLN A 730 18.80 12.54 -22.17
CA GLN A 730 18.04 12.27 -23.41
C GLN A 730 16.78 11.43 -23.15
N LYS A 731 15.73 11.66 -23.95
CA LYS A 731 14.47 10.90 -23.93
C LYS A 731 14.71 9.51 -24.54
N LYS A 732 14.42 8.47 -23.76
CA LYS A 732 14.54 7.06 -24.15
C LYS A 732 13.52 6.71 -25.24
N MET A 733 13.97 6.57 -26.50
CA MET A 733 13.22 5.85 -27.55
C MET A 733 13.88 4.52 -27.93
N THR A 734 15.16 4.32 -27.60
CA THR A 734 15.95 3.18 -28.11
C THR A 734 16.89 2.60 -27.04
N GLY A 735 16.39 2.24 -25.86
CA GLY A 735 17.03 1.28 -24.92
C GLY A 735 18.48 1.49 -24.43
N SER A 736 19.24 2.47 -24.92
CA SER A 736 20.64 2.68 -24.59
C SER A 736 20.80 3.55 -23.35
N THR A 737 21.87 3.28 -22.60
CA THR A 737 22.36 4.10 -21.49
C THR A 737 22.52 5.55 -21.95
N GLY A 738 22.07 6.50 -21.12
CA GLY A 738 22.13 7.92 -21.47
C GLY A 738 23.55 8.31 -21.87
N GLU A 739 23.68 8.93 -23.04
CA GLU A 739 24.96 9.35 -23.62
C GLU A 739 25.77 10.15 -22.59
N ILE A 740 27.03 9.77 -22.38
CA ILE A 740 27.93 10.42 -21.43
C ILE A 740 28.54 11.67 -22.09
N ILE A 741 28.72 12.74 -21.32
CA ILE A 741 29.41 13.95 -21.78
C ILE A 741 30.91 13.65 -21.83
N GLU A 742 31.51 13.80 -23.01
CA GLU A 742 32.94 13.50 -23.25
C GLU A 742 33.91 14.40 -22.47
N SER A 743 33.45 15.59 -22.04
CA SER A 743 34.20 16.49 -21.17
C SER A 743 33.91 16.19 -19.70
N PRO A 744 34.87 15.62 -18.94
CA PRO A 744 34.68 15.37 -17.51
C PRO A 744 34.78 16.66 -16.71
N ILE A 745 34.27 16.61 -15.48
CA ILE A 745 34.51 17.62 -14.46
C ILE A 745 35.81 17.24 -13.73
N THR A 746 36.89 17.98 -13.99
CA THR A 746 38.22 17.74 -13.39
C THR A 746 38.33 18.36 -12.00
N ALA A 747 37.55 19.41 -11.73
CA ALA A 747 37.46 20.03 -10.42
C ALA A 747 36.75 19.12 -9.40
N ASN A 748 36.97 19.42 -8.12
CA ASN A 748 36.27 18.82 -6.98
C ASN A 748 35.54 19.89 -6.15
N PHE A 749 34.79 19.48 -5.13
CA PHE A 749 34.05 20.43 -4.30
C PHE A 749 34.94 21.33 -3.42
N LYS A 750 36.14 20.88 -3.05
CA LYS A 750 37.10 21.70 -2.27
C LYS A 750 37.71 22.83 -3.11
N GLU A 751 38.04 22.56 -4.37
CA GLU A 751 38.58 23.54 -5.33
C GLU A 751 37.50 24.49 -5.86
N GLY A 752 36.24 24.03 -5.89
CA GLY A 752 35.12 24.74 -6.50
C GLY A 752 34.97 24.40 -7.99
N LEU A 753 33.74 24.52 -8.51
CA LEU A 753 33.43 24.21 -9.90
C LEU A 753 33.29 25.48 -10.72
N SER A 754 33.73 25.45 -11.98
CA SER A 754 33.39 26.51 -12.94
C SER A 754 31.89 26.51 -13.28
N VAL A 755 31.39 27.62 -13.85
CA VAL A 755 29.98 27.76 -14.25
C VAL A 755 29.54 26.63 -15.20
N LEU A 756 30.41 26.25 -16.14
CA LEU A 756 30.11 25.21 -17.12
C LEU A 756 30.08 23.82 -16.47
N GLU A 757 31.04 23.49 -15.63
CA GLU A 757 31.07 22.21 -14.90
C GLU A 757 29.88 22.08 -13.94
N TYR A 758 29.53 23.16 -13.25
CA TYR A 758 28.37 23.19 -12.38
C TYR A 758 27.07 22.98 -13.18
N PHE A 759 26.93 23.65 -14.34
CA PHE A 759 25.80 23.46 -15.24
C PHE A 759 25.66 22.01 -15.71
N ILE A 760 26.76 21.39 -16.15
CA ILE A 760 26.81 19.97 -16.54
C ILE A 760 26.35 19.06 -15.39
N SER A 761 26.80 19.34 -14.17
CA SER A 761 26.39 18.63 -12.95
C SER A 761 24.87 18.69 -12.69
N THR A 762 24.20 19.79 -13.05
CA THR A 762 22.76 19.97 -12.76
C THR A 762 21.86 18.95 -13.46
N HIS A 763 22.26 18.46 -14.64
CA HIS A 763 21.47 17.50 -15.39
C HIS A 763 21.34 16.16 -14.64
N GLY A 764 22.45 15.63 -14.14
CA GLY A 764 22.47 14.40 -13.36
C GLY A 764 21.70 14.55 -12.05
N ALA A 765 21.91 15.65 -11.32
CA ALA A 765 21.23 15.91 -10.05
C ALA A 765 19.70 16.03 -10.22
N ARG A 766 19.23 16.81 -11.20
CA ARG A 766 17.80 16.98 -11.47
C ARG A 766 17.14 15.66 -11.89
N LYS A 767 17.81 14.89 -12.75
CA LYS A 767 17.31 13.58 -13.18
C LYS A 767 17.22 12.61 -12.00
N GLY A 768 18.24 12.56 -11.13
CA GLY A 768 18.21 11.73 -9.92
C GLY A 768 17.06 12.06 -8.99
N LEU A 769 16.79 13.35 -8.75
CA LEU A 769 15.66 13.81 -7.95
C LEU A 769 14.31 13.44 -8.59
N ALA A 770 14.16 13.68 -9.90
CA ALA A 770 12.94 13.36 -10.63
C ALA A 770 12.67 11.84 -10.69
N ASP A 771 13.70 11.03 -10.96
CA ASP A 771 13.60 9.57 -11.01
C ASP A 771 13.24 9.00 -9.64
N THR A 772 13.81 9.53 -8.56
CA THR A 772 13.47 9.11 -7.19
C THR A 772 12.00 9.40 -6.86
N ALA A 773 11.50 10.58 -7.23
CA ALA A 773 10.10 10.95 -7.04
C ALA A 773 9.14 10.06 -7.86
N LEU A 774 9.48 9.72 -9.10
CA LEU A 774 8.66 8.85 -9.96
C LEU A 774 8.68 7.38 -9.49
N LYS A 775 9.86 6.83 -9.21
CA LYS A 775 10.03 5.43 -8.78
C LYS A 775 9.32 5.11 -7.46
N THR A 776 9.15 6.11 -6.59
CA THR A 776 8.42 5.95 -5.32
C THR A 776 6.99 5.47 -5.54
N ALA A 777 6.31 5.96 -6.59
CA ALA A 777 4.95 5.52 -6.92
C ALA A 777 4.91 4.09 -7.47
N ASP A 778 5.90 3.72 -8.30
CA ASP A 778 5.97 2.41 -8.94
C ASP A 778 6.28 1.29 -7.92
N ALA A 779 7.20 1.53 -6.98
CA ALA A 779 7.54 0.57 -5.93
C ALA A 779 6.32 0.25 -5.03
N GLY A 780 5.56 1.27 -4.64
CA GLY A 780 4.32 1.09 -3.87
C GLY A 780 3.24 0.35 -4.67
N TYR A 781 3.18 0.58 -5.98
CA TYR A 781 2.25 -0.13 -6.86
C TYR A 781 2.61 -1.61 -7.04
N LEU A 782 3.89 -1.93 -7.20
CA LEU A 782 4.38 -3.31 -7.30
C LEU A 782 4.09 -4.07 -5.99
N THR A 783 4.45 -3.48 -4.86
CA THR A 783 4.19 -4.07 -3.52
C THR A 783 2.71 -4.39 -3.35
N ARG A 784 1.84 -3.46 -3.73
CA ARG A 784 0.39 -3.68 -3.70
C ARG A 784 -0.02 -4.87 -4.59
N ARG A 785 0.48 -4.97 -5.82
CA ARG A 785 0.13 -6.08 -6.71
C ARG A 785 0.57 -7.42 -6.14
N LEU A 786 1.74 -7.48 -5.50
CA LEU A 786 2.22 -8.69 -4.84
C LEU A 786 1.30 -9.08 -3.67
N VAL A 787 0.90 -8.10 -2.84
CA VAL A 787 -0.07 -8.34 -1.76
C VAL A 787 -1.42 -8.81 -2.33
N ASP A 788 -1.95 -8.14 -3.36
CA ASP A 788 -3.24 -8.50 -3.99
C ASP A 788 -3.24 -9.97 -4.52
N VAL A 789 -2.08 -10.57 -4.82
CA VAL A 789 -1.94 -11.97 -5.26
C VAL A 789 -1.67 -12.93 -4.09
N ALA A 790 -0.87 -12.53 -3.10
CA ALA A 790 -0.40 -13.41 -2.03
C ALA A 790 -1.17 -13.27 -0.70
N GLN A 791 -2.17 -12.38 -0.62
CA GLN A 791 -2.87 -12.06 0.63
C GLN A 791 -3.58 -13.26 1.27
N ASP A 792 -4.08 -14.20 0.47
CA ASP A 792 -4.82 -15.37 0.96
C ASP A 792 -3.89 -16.55 1.32
N VAL A 793 -2.58 -16.42 1.07
CA VAL A 793 -1.60 -17.46 1.40
C VAL A 793 -1.32 -17.42 2.90
N THR A 794 -1.72 -18.47 3.60
CA THR A 794 -1.54 -18.64 5.05
C THR A 794 -1.01 -20.03 5.38
N ILE A 795 -0.18 -20.14 6.42
CA ILE A 795 0.32 -21.43 6.90
C ILE A 795 -0.79 -22.07 7.74
N THR A 796 -1.34 -23.18 7.25
CA THR A 796 -2.51 -23.87 7.87
C THR A 796 -2.17 -25.21 8.50
N MET A 797 -1.05 -25.83 8.10
CA MET A 797 -0.58 -27.12 8.59
C MET A 797 0.93 -27.08 8.87
N VAL A 798 1.39 -27.97 9.73
CA VAL A 798 2.82 -28.06 10.11
C VAL A 798 3.64 -28.78 9.04
N ASP A 799 3.12 -29.88 8.49
CA ASP A 799 3.80 -30.66 7.45
C ASP A 799 2.78 -31.26 6.46
N CYS A 800 2.97 -31.01 5.16
CA CYS A 800 2.17 -31.60 4.09
C CYS A 800 2.59 -33.03 3.70
N GLY A 801 3.72 -33.53 4.20
CA GLY A 801 4.24 -34.86 3.90
C GLY A 801 4.82 -35.04 2.50
N THR A 802 4.86 -33.98 1.67
CA THR A 802 5.43 -34.08 0.32
C THR A 802 6.93 -34.35 0.36
N ILE A 803 7.37 -35.27 -0.52
CA ILE A 803 8.77 -35.57 -0.82
C ILE A 803 9.33 -34.66 -1.93
N LEU A 804 8.48 -33.85 -2.57
CA LEU A 804 8.90 -33.00 -3.67
C LEU A 804 9.69 -31.79 -3.17
N GLY A 805 10.87 -31.59 -3.75
CA GLY A 805 11.74 -30.46 -3.44
C GLY A 805 12.28 -29.75 -4.68
N LEU A 806 13.02 -28.68 -4.44
CA LEU A 806 13.81 -27.98 -5.44
C LEU A 806 15.29 -28.27 -5.20
N ARG A 807 16.02 -28.51 -6.28
CA ARG A 807 17.48 -28.62 -6.24
C ARG A 807 18.10 -27.23 -6.20
N VAL A 808 18.88 -26.93 -5.17
CA VAL A 808 19.53 -25.62 -4.96
C VAL A 808 21.03 -25.82 -4.81
N GLY A 809 21.81 -25.00 -5.53
CA GLY A 809 23.27 -24.90 -5.42
C GLY A 809 23.71 -23.44 -5.48
N ASP A 810 24.98 -23.18 -5.74
CA ASP A 810 25.49 -21.81 -5.92
C ASP A 810 24.77 -21.07 -7.06
N LEU A 811 24.49 -19.78 -6.85
CA LEU A 811 24.05 -18.91 -7.93
C LEU A 811 25.29 -18.26 -8.57
N LYS A 812 25.62 -18.66 -9.79
CA LYS A 812 26.79 -18.19 -10.54
C LYS A 812 26.36 -17.37 -11.77
N GLU A 813 27.03 -16.25 -12.02
CA GLU A 813 26.95 -15.50 -13.29
C GLU A 813 28.34 -15.54 -13.95
N GLY A 814 28.52 -16.45 -14.90
CA GLY A 814 29.85 -16.79 -15.42
C GLY A 814 30.66 -17.57 -14.39
N GLU A 815 31.84 -17.06 -14.04
CA GLU A 815 32.71 -17.65 -13.00
C GLU A 815 32.50 -17.01 -11.61
N GLU A 816 31.78 -15.90 -11.52
CA GLU A 816 31.55 -15.20 -10.25
C GLU A 816 30.36 -15.82 -9.51
N VAL A 817 30.60 -16.26 -8.27
CA VAL A 817 29.55 -16.71 -7.36
C VAL A 817 28.86 -15.48 -6.79
N ILE A 818 27.61 -15.25 -7.21
CA ILE A 818 26.79 -14.15 -6.70
C ILE A 818 26.30 -14.48 -5.29
N GLU A 819 25.80 -15.71 -5.09
CA GLU A 819 25.25 -16.16 -3.82
C GLU A 819 25.68 -17.61 -3.55
N PRO A 820 26.37 -17.87 -2.43
CA PRO A 820 26.85 -19.21 -2.10
C PRO A 820 25.68 -20.12 -1.70
N MET A 821 25.84 -21.43 -1.93
CA MET A 821 24.83 -22.42 -1.57
C MET A 821 24.47 -22.36 -0.08
N GLN A 822 25.44 -22.14 0.81
CA GLN A 822 25.27 -22.04 2.27
C GLN A 822 24.15 -21.05 2.66
N ASP A 823 24.19 -19.84 2.10
CA ASP A 823 23.20 -18.80 2.38
C ASP A 823 21.81 -19.16 1.82
N ARG A 824 21.76 -19.89 0.70
CA ARG A 824 20.51 -20.25 0.01
C ARG A 824 19.75 -21.38 0.70
N ILE A 825 20.47 -22.32 1.32
CA ILE A 825 19.89 -23.48 2.03
C ILE A 825 19.59 -23.19 3.50
N LEU A 826 20.22 -22.18 4.10
CA LEU A 826 20.05 -21.83 5.50
C LEU A 826 18.56 -21.61 5.87
N GLY A 827 18.13 -22.24 6.95
CA GLY A 827 16.77 -22.14 7.49
C GLY A 827 15.72 -22.91 6.69
N ARG A 828 16.12 -23.65 5.63
CA ARG A 828 15.21 -24.48 4.84
C ARG A 828 15.24 -25.93 5.31
N THR A 829 14.22 -26.68 4.94
CA THR A 829 14.10 -28.10 5.27
C THR A 829 14.66 -28.95 4.14
N ALA A 830 15.50 -29.93 4.45
CA ALA A 830 15.99 -30.92 3.48
C ALA A 830 14.81 -31.79 2.98
N ALA A 831 14.72 -32.01 1.67
CA ALA A 831 13.70 -32.88 1.09
C ALA A 831 14.15 -34.35 1.04
N GLU A 832 15.46 -34.58 0.97
CA GLU A 832 16.11 -35.89 0.94
C GLU A 832 17.29 -35.89 1.91
N ASP A 833 17.76 -37.08 2.28
CA ASP A 833 18.96 -37.24 3.11
C ASP A 833 20.19 -36.72 2.35
N VAL A 834 21.00 -35.90 3.01
CA VAL A 834 22.23 -35.34 2.44
C VAL A 834 23.43 -36.07 3.00
N TYR A 835 24.25 -36.65 2.13
CA TYR A 835 25.42 -37.44 2.50
C TYR A 835 26.72 -36.68 2.25
N ASP A 836 27.69 -36.86 3.14
CA ASP A 836 29.07 -36.46 2.93
C ASP A 836 29.72 -37.43 1.92
N PRO A 837 30.18 -36.96 0.74
CA PRO A 837 30.77 -37.82 -0.29
C PRO A 837 32.12 -38.43 0.13
N GLU A 838 32.86 -37.83 1.06
CA GLU A 838 34.14 -38.37 1.54
C GLU A 838 33.95 -39.40 2.65
N ARG A 839 33.03 -39.14 3.59
CA ARG A 839 32.83 -39.97 4.79
C ARG A 839 31.72 -41.01 4.65
N GLY A 840 30.81 -40.84 3.69
CA GLY A 840 29.62 -41.69 3.53
C GLY A 840 28.60 -41.57 4.68
N THR A 841 28.76 -40.57 5.55
CA THR A 841 27.87 -40.30 6.69
C THR A 841 26.78 -39.31 6.29
N ILE A 842 25.58 -39.46 6.87
CA ILE A 842 24.48 -38.50 6.70
C ILE A 842 24.84 -37.20 7.45
N ILE A 843 24.78 -36.07 6.75
CA ILE A 843 24.94 -34.73 7.32
C ILE A 843 23.60 -34.23 7.87
N VAL A 844 22.52 -34.39 7.11
CA VAL A 844 21.16 -33.99 7.50
C VAL A 844 20.13 -34.97 6.95
N GLU A 845 19.18 -35.37 7.79
CA GLU A 845 18.07 -36.27 7.42
C GLU A 845 16.95 -35.51 6.69
N ALA A 846 16.20 -36.22 5.84
CA ALA A 846 15.02 -35.69 5.18
C ALA A 846 14.00 -35.17 6.20
N GLY A 847 13.47 -33.97 5.97
CA GLY A 847 12.53 -33.32 6.88
C GLY A 847 13.18 -32.52 8.02
N GLN A 848 14.50 -32.57 8.18
CA GLN A 848 15.21 -31.75 9.15
C GLN A 848 15.50 -30.33 8.61
N ILE A 849 15.44 -29.34 9.50
CA ILE A 849 15.80 -27.94 9.18
C ILE A 849 17.32 -27.84 9.13
N ILE A 850 17.83 -27.20 8.07
CA ILE A 850 19.24 -26.88 7.88
C ILE A 850 19.54 -25.61 8.69
N ASP A 851 20.28 -25.76 9.78
CA ASP A 851 20.83 -24.64 10.55
C ASP A 851 22.18 -24.18 9.96
N GLU A 852 22.81 -23.17 10.57
CA GLU A 852 24.09 -22.62 10.09
C GLU A 852 25.22 -23.65 10.16
N ASP A 853 25.24 -24.48 11.19
CA ASP A 853 26.29 -25.46 11.46
C ASP A 853 26.19 -26.61 10.43
N ILE A 854 24.97 -27.09 10.14
CA ILE A 854 24.70 -28.04 9.06
C ILE A 854 25.00 -27.41 7.69
N ALA A 855 24.63 -26.15 7.46
CA ALA A 855 24.93 -25.49 6.20
C ALA A 855 26.44 -25.33 5.95
N GLU A 856 27.22 -25.07 7.00
CA GLU A 856 28.69 -25.05 6.95
C GLU A 856 29.25 -26.43 6.65
N LEU A 857 28.78 -27.49 7.32
CA LEU A 857 29.16 -28.88 7.04
C LEU A 857 28.85 -29.30 5.59
N ILE A 858 27.70 -28.91 5.05
CA ILE A 858 27.33 -29.16 3.65
C ILE A 858 28.29 -28.45 2.68
N SER A 859 28.71 -27.23 3.02
CA SER A 859 29.66 -26.44 2.25
C SER A 859 31.06 -27.07 2.29
N GLU A 860 31.53 -27.48 3.48
CA GLU A 860 32.81 -28.16 3.67
C GLU A 860 32.87 -29.51 2.96
N ALA A 861 31.75 -30.24 2.89
CA ALA A 861 31.60 -31.50 2.16
C ALA A 861 31.71 -31.34 0.63
N GLY A 862 31.75 -30.10 0.11
CA GLY A 862 31.95 -29.83 -1.31
C GLY A 862 30.79 -30.23 -2.22
N LEU A 863 29.56 -30.28 -1.67
CA LEU A 863 28.37 -30.65 -2.44
C LEU A 863 27.99 -29.54 -3.44
N GLU A 864 27.72 -29.92 -4.70
CA GLU A 864 27.31 -28.94 -5.73
C GLU A 864 25.87 -28.43 -5.53
N SER A 865 25.02 -29.25 -4.91
CA SER A 865 23.59 -28.95 -4.78
C SER A 865 22.89 -29.84 -3.76
N VAL A 866 21.84 -29.32 -3.12
CA VAL A 866 20.99 -30.01 -2.15
C VAL A 866 19.52 -29.90 -2.55
N TYR A 867 18.73 -30.94 -2.27
CA TYR A 867 17.28 -30.92 -2.43
C TYR A 867 16.60 -30.35 -1.17
N ILE A 868 15.83 -29.27 -1.34
CA ILE A 868 15.13 -28.58 -0.26
C ILE A 868 13.61 -28.56 -0.50
N ARG A 869 12.81 -28.54 0.55
CA ARG A 869 11.36 -28.33 0.42
C ARG A 869 11.07 -26.88 0.04
N SER A 870 9.99 -26.67 -0.74
CA SER A 870 9.60 -25.35 -1.23
C SER A 870 8.09 -25.15 -1.12
N VAL A 871 7.67 -23.90 -0.89
CA VAL A 871 6.25 -23.51 -0.92
C VAL A 871 5.61 -23.81 -2.28
N LEU A 872 6.40 -23.86 -3.36
CA LEU A 872 5.94 -24.17 -4.71
C LEU A 872 5.65 -25.67 -4.93
N THR A 873 6.25 -26.56 -4.14
CA THR A 873 6.09 -28.01 -4.23
C THR A 873 5.22 -28.58 -3.12
N CYS A 874 4.67 -27.72 -2.26
CA CYS A 874 3.76 -28.08 -1.18
C CYS A 874 2.43 -28.61 -1.74
N GLU A 875 1.98 -29.76 -1.24
CA GLU A 875 0.72 -30.42 -1.64
C GLU A 875 -0.45 -30.09 -0.70
#